data_AF-A0A9K3HKU9-F1
#
_entry.id   AF-A0A9K3HKU9-F1
#
_cell.length_a   1.000
_cell.length_b   1.000
_cell.length_c   1.000
_cell.angle_alpha   90.00
_cell.angle_beta   90.00
_cell.angle_gamma   90.00
#
_symmetry.space_group_name_H-M   'P 1'
#
loop_
_entity.id
_entity.type
_entity.pdbx_description
1 polymer ?
#
loop_
_entity_poly.entity_id
_entity_poly.type
_entity_poly.pdbx_seq_one_letter_code
_entity_poly.pdbx_strand_id
1 'polypeptide(L)'
;MPFIQIVGMTPTNKSFIIAHAVVSKERGDNFVWVLERVKAMLDECMEPRVILTDRDLALMGACAKVFPDASRLLCRWHIQQNVMKHCKGAFTDDDWKTFLSFWGSLIESPSIPIYDYHLRNMRKRLVECKRSRVFKYVYDNWLKDYKEMFVFAWTDKRRNFGNRTTNRVESQHANLKRYVEDRSSLDRIVGCVRDIVETQFGEIRKTFRESIEKTMKHHKHPMFQHLLGKVSHKALDLLHGEAIRRLDVLERFNSSCGCQMWHSCGLPCACRIEKYMREEHPIQLEDIDVFWRKLNFQSCKLIDDSLDVVEELDVVRQQLQSHPPAQQKSLLSKIKAVLTPTKSTKKPPVVQQNTRGRPTTKQVQERLDEASRIDEELRRSSFGDANTCFEGSRQSKYDKPRHSSYVPSQASQQSVIRSQKPKATLSRSKSSKKKETRDDHGFPLIIGDEYVGIIERFKSDIPPVFHPYVSCIRDVMPDGHCGFRSVAVGLGMDQSSWGRIRRDLVQEMDQNESIWFPIFEAWAAGYFYTHRQGLIWDSVAGCGENHWMDFPFAGLLIAQTYGIGVHLLTTTMGASSTYFPILSPPANQQPLFITLTHVNENHFIHVKLEGDYPMPPAHGLWLTHRRPHTEQWEDMYLPRLEWYTSIMNPRPRSNPSLNYIDSYTEE
;
A
#
# COMPACT_ATOMS: atom_id res chain seq x y z
N MET A 1 -19.28 -23.88 11.16
CA MET A 1 -17.97 -24.48 11.48
C MET A 1 -16.89 -23.45 11.16
N PRO A 2 -15.80 -23.36 11.94
CA PRO A 2 -14.61 -22.58 11.54
C PRO A 2 -14.16 -22.85 10.11
N PHE A 3 -13.73 -21.79 9.42
CA PHE A 3 -13.34 -21.82 8.02
C PHE A 3 -12.03 -21.04 7.83
N ILE A 4 -10.97 -21.76 7.47
CA ILE A 4 -9.62 -21.23 7.34
C ILE A 4 -9.30 -21.00 5.86
N GLN A 5 -8.72 -19.83 5.56
CA GLN A 5 -8.24 -19.44 4.24
C GLN A 5 -6.74 -19.16 4.26
N ILE A 6 -6.02 -19.73 3.30
CA ILE A 6 -4.59 -19.51 3.11
C ILE A 6 -4.40 -18.92 1.72
N VAL A 7 -3.85 -17.72 1.65
CA VAL A 7 -3.82 -16.86 0.45
C VAL A 7 -2.38 -16.47 0.14
N GLY A 8 -1.94 -16.80 -1.08
CA GLY A 8 -0.64 -16.43 -1.62
C GLY A 8 -0.68 -15.11 -2.40
N MET A 9 0.51 -14.66 -2.81
CA MET A 9 0.69 -13.49 -3.67
C MET A 9 1.52 -13.89 -4.91
N THR A 10 1.09 -13.44 -6.08
CA THR A 10 1.82 -13.63 -7.34
C THR A 10 2.85 -12.52 -7.58
N PRO A 11 3.83 -12.74 -8.49
CA PRO A 11 4.76 -11.71 -8.94
C PRO A 11 4.08 -10.47 -9.54
N THR A 12 2.89 -10.65 -10.13
CA THR A 12 2.05 -9.56 -10.67
C THR A 12 1.13 -8.93 -9.63
N ASN A 13 1.45 -9.08 -8.33
CA ASN A 13 0.76 -8.50 -7.17
C ASN A 13 -0.69 -9.01 -6.93
N LYS A 14 -1.21 -9.93 -7.75
CA LYS A 14 -2.51 -10.58 -7.53
C LYS A 14 -2.46 -11.49 -6.30
N SER A 15 -3.55 -11.55 -5.55
CA SER A 15 -3.77 -12.59 -4.53
C SER A 15 -4.27 -13.88 -5.19
N PHE A 16 -3.93 -15.03 -4.64
CA PHE A 16 -4.48 -16.33 -5.07
C PHE A 16 -4.75 -17.25 -3.88
N ILE A 17 -5.75 -18.12 -3.97
CA ILE A 17 -5.99 -19.14 -2.94
C ILE A 17 -4.91 -20.22 -3.03
N ILE A 18 -4.26 -20.53 -1.90
CA ILE A 18 -3.44 -21.74 -1.73
C ILE A 18 -4.33 -22.88 -1.21
N ALA A 19 -5.13 -22.62 -0.17
CA ALA A 19 -6.02 -23.62 0.41
C ALA A 19 -7.23 -23.02 1.13
N HIS A 20 -8.29 -23.83 1.20
CA HIS A 20 -9.45 -23.66 2.07
C HIS A 20 -9.53 -24.87 3.00
N ALA A 21 -9.89 -24.67 4.28
CA ALA A 21 -10.14 -25.77 5.20
C ALA A 21 -11.33 -25.49 6.12
N VAL A 22 -12.29 -26.42 6.13
CA VAL A 22 -13.35 -26.48 7.15
C VAL A 22 -12.80 -27.31 8.31
N VAL A 23 -12.76 -26.75 9.53
CA VAL A 23 -12.32 -27.50 10.72
C VAL A 23 -13.38 -27.49 11.81
N SER A 24 -13.32 -28.48 12.70
CA SER A 24 -14.31 -28.61 13.78
C SER A 24 -14.21 -27.48 14.82
N LYS A 25 -13.00 -27.01 15.12
CA LYS A 25 -12.65 -26.03 16.17
C LYS A 25 -11.37 -25.27 15.81
N GLU A 26 -11.25 -24.01 16.17
CA GLU A 26 -9.96 -23.30 16.14
C GLU A 26 -9.12 -23.73 17.35
N ARG A 27 -8.11 -24.57 17.11
CA ARG A 27 -7.18 -25.13 18.10
C ARG A 27 -5.86 -25.50 17.43
N GLY A 28 -4.77 -25.54 18.20
CA GLY A 28 -3.42 -25.84 17.71
C GLY A 28 -3.36 -27.09 16.83
N ASP A 29 -3.93 -28.21 17.28
CA ASP A 29 -3.90 -29.48 16.55
C ASP A 29 -4.63 -29.40 15.19
N ASN A 30 -5.70 -28.62 15.10
CA ASN A 30 -6.43 -28.39 13.84
C ASN A 30 -5.66 -27.47 12.90
N PHE A 31 -5.02 -26.40 13.41
CA PHE A 31 -4.13 -25.56 12.61
C PHE A 31 -2.91 -26.33 12.11
N VAL A 32 -2.31 -27.16 12.96
CA VAL A 32 -1.23 -28.08 12.60
C VAL A 32 -1.68 -29.02 11.49
N TRP A 33 -2.83 -29.69 11.63
CA TRP A 33 -3.35 -30.59 10.59
C TRP A 33 -3.58 -29.86 9.25
N VAL A 34 -4.16 -28.65 9.26
CA VAL A 34 -4.36 -27.86 8.03
C VAL A 34 -3.02 -27.51 7.38
N LEU A 35 -2.06 -27.02 8.15
CA LEU A 35 -0.73 -26.66 7.63
C LEU A 35 0.05 -27.87 7.14
N GLU A 36 -0.07 -29.03 7.80
CA GLU A 36 0.53 -30.29 7.34
C GLU A 36 -0.11 -30.80 6.03
N ARG A 37 -1.41 -30.56 5.80
CA ARG A 37 -2.04 -30.83 4.49
C ARG A 37 -1.56 -29.86 3.42
N VAL A 38 -1.41 -28.57 3.75
CA VAL A 38 -0.84 -27.58 2.83
C VAL A 38 0.62 -27.91 2.46
N LYS A 39 1.46 -28.25 3.43
CA LYS A 39 2.86 -28.63 3.17
C LYS A 39 2.95 -29.85 2.25
N ALA A 40 2.07 -30.84 2.44
CA ALA A 40 1.97 -32.01 1.56
C ALA A 40 1.42 -31.73 0.14
N MET A 41 0.99 -30.50 -0.15
CA MET A 41 0.56 -30.03 -1.48
C MET A 41 1.58 -29.08 -2.14
N LEU A 42 2.70 -28.77 -1.47
CA LEU A 42 3.74 -27.88 -1.98
C LEU A 42 4.98 -28.70 -2.36
N ASP A 43 5.54 -28.43 -3.54
CA ASP A 43 6.95 -28.76 -3.79
C ASP A 43 7.83 -27.97 -2.79
N GLU A 44 8.98 -28.49 -2.38
CA GLU A 44 9.90 -27.81 -1.44
C GLU A 44 10.28 -26.40 -1.90
N CYS A 45 10.45 -26.21 -3.22
CA CYS A 45 10.72 -24.92 -3.86
C CYS A 45 9.57 -23.88 -3.73
N MET A 46 8.40 -24.31 -3.26
CA MET A 46 7.21 -23.48 -3.02
C MET A 46 6.94 -23.21 -1.53
N GLU A 47 7.79 -23.69 -0.61
CA GLU A 47 7.58 -23.45 0.81
C GLU A 47 7.65 -21.94 1.19
N PRO A 48 6.80 -21.49 2.13
CA PRO A 48 6.61 -20.07 2.39
C PRO A 48 7.79 -19.46 3.15
N ARG A 49 8.63 -18.67 2.46
CA ARG A 49 9.72 -17.89 3.10
C ARG A 49 9.23 -16.96 4.24
N VAL A 50 7.98 -16.53 4.16
CA VAL A 50 7.30 -15.63 5.10
C VAL A 50 5.86 -16.09 5.28
N ILE A 51 5.38 -16.16 6.53
CA ILE A 51 3.98 -16.38 6.88
C ILE A 51 3.50 -15.18 7.70
N LEU A 52 2.34 -14.62 7.36
CA LEU A 52 1.77 -13.42 7.97
C LEU A 52 0.39 -13.73 8.56
N THR A 53 0.24 -13.62 9.88
CA THR A 53 -1.00 -13.93 10.62
C THR A 53 -1.45 -12.74 11.47
N ASP A 54 -2.59 -12.87 12.14
CA ASP A 54 -2.87 -12.12 13.36
C ASP A 54 -2.10 -12.74 14.56
N ARG A 55 -2.43 -12.35 15.80
CA ARG A 55 -1.75 -12.85 17.03
C ARG A 55 -2.54 -13.96 17.72
N ASP A 56 -2.98 -14.97 16.97
CA ASP A 56 -3.43 -16.25 17.55
C ASP A 56 -2.22 -17.13 17.92
N LEU A 57 -2.08 -17.44 19.21
CA LEU A 57 -0.94 -18.19 19.74
C LEU A 57 -0.89 -19.66 19.26
N ALA A 58 -2.04 -20.25 18.96
CA ALA A 58 -2.14 -21.63 18.51
C ALA A 58 -1.76 -21.75 17.02
N LEU A 59 -2.18 -20.80 16.19
CA LEU A 59 -1.76 -20.67 14.79
C LEU A 59 -0.27 -20.30 14.69
N MET A 60 0.21 -19.33 15.48
CA MET A 60 1.63 -18.96 15.52
C MET A 60 2.54 -20.12 15.95
N GLY A 61 2.05 -21.01 16.82
CA GLY A 61 2.72 -22.25 17.21
C GLY A 61 2.65 -23.33 16.13
N ALA A 62 1.50 -23.50 15.47
CA ALA A 62 1.33 -24.43 14.36
C ALA A 62 2.25 -24.08 13.17
N CYS A 63 2.31 -22.80 12.79
CA CYS A 63 3.24 -22.30 11.78
C CYS A 63 4.70 -22.60 12.15
N ALA A 64 5.08 -22.41 13.42
CA ALA A 64 6.45 -22.70 13.89
C ALA A 64 6.79 -24.20 13.87
N LYS A 65 5.80 -25.08 14.04
CA LYS A 65 5.97 -26.54 13.98
C LYS A 65 6.13 -27.05 12.54
N VAL A 66 5.31 -26.56 11.61
CA VAL A 66 5.20 -27.12 10.26
C VAL A 66 6.12 -26.42 9.25
N PHE A 67 6.35 -25.12 9.43
CA PHE A 67 7.20 -24.28 8.58
C PHE A 67 8.24 -23.55 9.45
N PRO A 68 9.22 -24.27 10.05
CA PRO A 68 10.15 -23.68 11.01
C PRO A 68 11.03 -22.57 10.41
N ASP A 69 11.43 -22.72 9.14
CA ASP A 69 12.27 -21.75 8.40
C ASP A 69 11.49 -20.51 7.91
N ALA A 70 10.15 -20.58 7.93
CA ALA A 70 9.29 -19.48 7.54
C ALA A 70 9.38 -18.33 8.54
N SER A 71 9.74 -17.14 8.05
CA SER A 71 9.73 -15.94 8.89
C SER A 71 8.30 -15.53 9.23
N ARG A 72 7.90 -15.77 10.48
CA ARG A 72 6.55 -15.45 11.00
C ARG A 72 6.44 -13.95 11.28
N LEU A 73 5.42 -13.32 10.67
CA LEU A 73 5.10 -11.90 10.80
C LEU A 73 3.68 -11.72 11.37
N LEU A 74 3.45 -10.58 12.01
CA LEU A 74 2.14 -10.20 12.57
C LEU A 74 1.51 -9.02 11.80
N CYS A 75 0.20 -9.13 11.57
CA CYS A 75 -0.62 -8.15 10.88
C CYS A 75 -0.64 -6.81 11.63
N ARG A 76 0.01 -5.79 11.06
CA ARG A 76 0.10 -4.45 11.66
C ARG A 76 -1.25 -3.82 11.94
N TRP A 77 -2.25 -4.04 11.06
CA TRP A 77 -3.61 -3.54 11.26
C TRP A 77 -4.25 -4.15 12.51
N HIS A 78 -4.19 -5.47 12.68
CA HIS A 78 -4.68 -6.13 13.90
C HIS A 78 -3.94 -5.68 15.17
N ILE A 79 -2.62 -5.40 15.10
CA ILE A 79 -1.88 -4.80 16.22
C ILE A 79 -2.43 -3.40 16.51
N GLN A 80 -2.57 -2.55 15.49
CA GLN A 80 -3.03 -1.16 15.62
C GLN A 80 -4.46 -1.07 16.16
N GLN A 81 -5.37 -1.96 15.76
CA GLN A 81 -6.73 -2.03 16.32
C GLN A 81 -6.70 -2.43 17.81
N ASN A 82 -5.85 -3.39 18.20
CA ASN A 82 -5.68 -3.76 19.61
C ASN A 82 -4.95 -2.67 20.44
N VAL A 83 -4.09 -1.86 19.83
CA VAL A 83 -3.50 -0.68 20.47
C VAL A 83 -4.57 0.42 20.61
N MET A 84 -5.40 0.67 19.59
CA MET A 84 -6.51 1.63 19.69
C MET A 84 -7.50 1.26 20.79
N LYS A 85 -8.00 0.02 20.78
CA LYS A 85 -8.99 -0.50 21.74
C LYS A 85 -8.55 -0.38 23.20
N HIS A 86 -7.26 -0.62 23.48
CA HIS A 86 -6.74 -0.62 24.86
C HIS A 86 -6.06 0.68 25.28
N CYS A 87 -5.64 1.53 24.34
CA CYS A 87 -4.89 2.76 24.64
C CYS A 87 -5.65 4.06 24.38
N LYS A 88 -6.61 4.13 23.43
CA LYS A 88 -7.23 5.42 23.05
C LYS A 88 -7.86 6.15 24.24
N GLY A 89 -8.51 5.43 25.16
CA GLY A 89 -9.03 5.93 26.44
C GLY A 89 -7.97 6.35 27.48
N ALA A 90 -6.81 6.83 27.04
CA ALA A 90 -5.78 7.49 27.85
C ALA A 90 -5.37 8.87 27.29
N PHE A 91 -5.95 9.29 26.17
CA PHE A 91 -5.58 10.47 25.40
C PHE A 91 -6.82 11.29 25.02
N THR A 92 -6.63 12.58 24.74
CA THR A 92 -7.55 13.35 23.88
C THR A 92 -7.34 12.92 22.43
N ASP A 93 -8.22 13.30 21.49
CA ASP A 93 -8.05 12.91 20.08
C ASP A 93 -6.76 13.49 19.45
N ASP A 94 -6.30 14.67 19.85
CA ASP A 94 -5.03 15.22 19.36
C ASP A 94 -3.80 14.57 20.00
N ASP A 95 -3.81 14.34 21.32
CA ASP A 95 -2.78 13.54 21.99
C ASP A 95 -2.74 12.09 21.42
N TRP A 96 -3.87 11.58 20.94
CA TRP A 96 -3.97 10.28 20.26
C TRP A 96 -3.35 10.30 18.87
N LYS A 97 -3.58 11.34 18.06
CA LYS A 97 -2.85 11.56 16.78
C LYS A 97 -1.34 11.61 17.02
N THR A 98 -0.91 12.37 18.03
CA THR A 98 0.51 12.48 18.43
C THR A 98 1.09 11.13 18.89
N PHE A 99 0.37 10.36 19.70
CA PHE A 99 0.80 9.02 20.10
C PHE A 99 0.88 8.06 18.90
N LEU A 100 -0.10 8.08 17.99
CA LEU A 100 -0.08 7.25 16.78
C LEU A 100 1.11 7.58 15.87
N SER A 101 1.51 8.86 15.77
CA SER A 101 2.72 9.26 15.06
C SER A 101 3.99 8.64 15.68
N PHE A 102 4.16 8.73 17.01
CA PHE A 102 5.29 8.08 17.69
C PHE A 102 5.25 6.55 17.60
N TRP A 103 4.06 5.93 17.63
CA TRP A 103 3.88 4.50 17.43
C TRP A 103 4.26 4.07 16.00
N GLY A 104 3.86 4.85 14.99
CA GLY A 104 4.27 4.70 13.59
C GLY A 104 5.79 4.75 13.46
N SER A 105 6.44 5.84 13.91
CA SER A 105 7.90 5.98 13.88
C SER A 105 8.63 4.83 14.58
N LEU A 106 8.07 4.29 15.67
CA LEU A 106 8.63 3.12 16.35
C LEU A 106 8.53 1.85 15.50
N ILE A 107 7.37 1.51 14.93
CA ILE A 107 7.23 0.30 14.12
C ILE A 107 7.89 0.40 12.74
N GLU A 108 8.10 1.62 12.25
CA GLU A 108 8.76 1.92 10.97
C GLU A 108 10.25 2.25 11.10
N SER A 109 10.81 2.08 12.31
CA SER A 109 12.24 2.26 12.55
C SER A 109 13.07 1.32 11.66
N PRO A 110 13.95 1.84 10.77
CA PRO A 110 14.65 1.04 9.76
C PRO A 110 15.83 0.23 10.32
N SER A 111 16.31 0.56 11.52
CA SER A 111 17.42 -0.13 12.18
C SER A 111 17.19 -0.22 13.69
N ILE A 112 17.89 -1.16 14.34
CA ILE A 112 17.75 -1.40 15.78
C ILE A 112 18.13 -0.15 16.61
N PRO A 113 19.24 0.58 16.32
CA PRO A 113 19.55 1.83 17.05
C PRO A 113 18.46 2.91 16.94
N ILE A 114 17.79 3.03 15.79
CA ILE A 114 16.68 3.98 15.60
C ILE A 114 15.44 3.52 16.35
N TYR A 115 15.15 2.21 16.36
CA TYR A 115 14.10 1.64 17.19
C TYR A 115 14.34 1.90 18.68
N ASP A 116 15.57 1.67 19.19
CA ASP A 116 15.90 1.90 20.59
C ASP A 116 15.89 3.39 20.97
N TYR A 117 16.17 4.29 20.02
CA TYR A 117 15.96 5.74 20.17
C TYR A 117 14.46 6.09 20.28
N HIS A 118 13.64 5.65 19.33
CA HIS A 118 12.20 5.88 19.36
C HIS A 118 11.52 5.24 20.59
N LEU A 119 11.97 4.05 21.02
CA LEU A 119 11.45 3.36 22.19
C LEU A 119 11.73 4.14 23.48
N ARG A 120 12.95 4.65 23.64
CA ARG A 120 13.32 5.51 24.78
C ARG A 120 12.53 6.81 24.79
N ASN A 121 12.36 7.46 23.63
CA ASN A 121 11.59 8.70 23.52
C ASN A 121 10.10 8.50 23.79
N MET A 122 9.49 7.43 23.26
CA MET A 122 8.10 7.07 23.53
C MET A 122 7.90 6.74 25.02
N ARG A 123 8.83 6.00 25.64
CA ARG A 123 8.81 5.71 27.08
C ARG A 123 8.89 6.99 27.91
N LYS A 124 9.84 7.88 27.61
CA LYS A 124 10.05 9.15 28.31
C LYS A 124 8.78 10.01 28.27
N ARG A 125 8.26 10.30 27.07
CA ARG A 125 7.03 11.09 26.88
C ARG A 125 5.81 10.47 27.58
N LEU A 126 5.62 9.16 27.50
CA LEU A 126 4.49 8.49 28.19
C LEU A 126 4.63 8.46 29.71
N VAL A 127 5.85 8.57 30.28
CA VAL A 127 6.04 8.77 31.72
C VAL A 127 5.77 10.23 32.10
N GLU A 128 6.31 11.19 31.36
CA GLU A 128 6.12 12.64 31.59
C GLU A 128 4.63 13.03 31.54
N CYS A 129 3.89 12.54 30.55
CA CYS A 129 2.45 12.76 30.42
C CYS A 129 1.60 11.90 31.39
N LYS A 130 2.17 11.25 32.41
CA LYS A 130 1.49 10.37 33.39
C LYS A 130 0.70 9.20 32.75
N ARG A 131 1.09 8.79 31.54
CA ARG A 131 0.47 7.75 30.70
C ARG A 131 1.20 6.41 30.73
N SER A 132 1.97 6.13 31.79
CA SER A 132 2.82 4.93 31.92
C SER A 132 2.07 3.60 31.72
N ARG A 133 0.76 3.55 32.01
CA ARG A 133 -0.11 2.40 31.71
C ARG A 133 -0.14 2.03 30.22
N VAL A 134 -0.08 3.02 29.33
CA VAL A 134 -0.04 2.81 27.87
C VAL A 134 1.30 2.19 27.48
N PHE A 135 2.42 2.75 27.95
CA PHE A 135 3.73 2.17 27.68
C PHE A 135 3.81 0.73 28.19
N LYS A 136 3.33 0.45 29.41
CA LYS A 136 3.31 -0.91 29.97
C LYS A 136 2.48 -1.87 29.10
N TYR A 137 1.26 -1.51 28.72
CA TYR A 137 0.45 -2.36 27.83
C TYR A 137 1.16 -2.62 26.50
N VAL A 138 1.62 -1.58 25.82
CA VAL A 138 2.26 -1.66 24.50
C VAL A 138 3.56 -2.49 24.57
N TYR A 139 4.35 -2.30 25.62
CA TYR A 139 5.59 -3.04 25.82
C TYR A 139 5.32 -4.53 26.13
N ASP A 140 4.52 -4.81 27.15
CA ASP A 140 4.28 -6.18 27.65
C ASP A 140 3.50 -7.05 26.65
N ASN A 141 2.61 -6.47 25.82
CA ASN A 141 1.74 -7.24 24.91
C ASN A 141 2.27 -7.36 23.48
N TRP A 142 3.22 -6.50 23.07
CA TRP A 142 3.64 -6.40 21.66
C TRP A 142 5.16 -6.26 21.53
N LEU A 143 5.79 -5.27 22.16
CA LEU A 143 7.21 -4.98 21.90
C LEU A 143 8.17 -5.98 22.56
N LYS A 144 7.85 -6.49 23.76
CA LYS A 144 8.73 -7.39 24.52
C LYS A 144 8.98 -8.69 23.75
N ASP A 145 7.90 -9.40 23.41
CA ASP A 145 7.97 -10.77 22.89
C ASP A 145 7.71 -10.87 21.37
N TYR A 146 7.20 -9.81 20.70
CA TYR A 146 6.76 -9.87 19.30
C TYR A 146 7.33 -8.79 18.37
N LYS A 147 8.15 -7.82 18.83
CA LYS A 147 8.69 -6.72 18.00
C LYS A 147 9.28 -7.20 16.67
N GLU A 148 9.98 -8.33 16.69
CA GLU A 148 10.70 -8.87 15.54
C GLU A 148 9.77 -9.32 14.40
N MET A 149 8.49 -9.54 14.72
CA MET A 149 7.46 -9.98 13.79
C MET A 149 6.68 -8.83 13.14
N PHE A 150 6.86 -7.57 13.56
CA PHE A 150 6.12 -6.42 12.97
C PHE A 150 6.90 -5.11 12.79
N VAL A 151 8.09 -4.94 13.39
CA VAL A 151 8.92 -3.72 13.29
C VAL A 151 9.93 -3.82 12.14
N PHE A 152 10.04 -2.80 11.28
CA PHE A 152 10.87 -2.82 10.05
C PHE A 152 12.32 -3.25 10.30
N ALA A 153 12.97 -2.76 11.38
CA ALA A 153 14.32 -3.14 11.80
C ALA A 153 14.58 -4.66 11.92
N TRP A 154 13.53 -5.48 11.97
CA TRP A 154 13.58 -6.94 11.88
C TRP A 154 12.84 -7.48 10.64
N THR A 155 11.60 -7.05 10.41
CA THR A 155 10.74 -7.65 9.37
C THR A 155 11.28 -7.47 7.96
N ASP A 156 11.93 -6.34 7.69
CA ASP A 156 12.35 -5.95 6.35
C ASP A 156 13.74 -6.47 5.97
N LYS A 157 14.36 -7.24 6.88
CA LYS A 157 15.48 -8.14 6.59
C LYS A 157 15.04 -9.46 5.93
N ARG A 158 13.74 -9.70 5.79
CA ARG A 158 13.14 -10.94 5.25
C ARG A 158 12.34 -10.67 3.97
N ARG A 159 12.32 -11.64 3.05
CA ARG A 159 11.62 -11.61 1.74
C ARG A 159 10.10 -11.61 1.88
N ASN A 160 9.56 -10.48 2.29
CA ASN A 160 8.15 -10.27 2.62
C ASN A 160 7.36 -9.55 1.50
N PHE A 161 8.08 -9.03 0.49
CA PHE A 161 7.54 -8.38 -0.71
C PHE A 161 6.50 -7.27 -0.41
N GLY A 162 6.70 -6.52 0.69
CA GLY A 162 5.84 -5.41 1.10
C GLY A 162 4.57 -5.80 1.88
N ASN A 163 4.25 -7.09 2.05
CA ASN A 163 3.05 -7.51 2.80
C ASN A 163 3.23 -7.28 4.32
N ARG A 164 2.38 -6.45 4.94
CA ARG A 164 2.39 -6.14 6.39
C ARG A 164 1.04 -6.32 7.08
N THR A 165 -0.02 -6.62 6.33
CA THR A 165 -1.39 -6.82 6.83
C THR A 165 -2.07 -8.02 6.16
N THR A 166 -3.09 -8.59 6.81
CA THR A 166 -3.87 -9.73 6.30
C THR A 166 -4.95 -9.33 5.29
N ASN A 167 -4.99 -8.08 4.80
CA ASN A 167 -6.03 -7.58 3.87
C ASN A 167 -6.24 -8.46 2.62
N ARG A 168 -5.21 -9.20 2.18
CA ARG A 168 -5.34 -10.20 1.10
C ARG A 168 -6.22 -11.40 1.49
N VAL A 169 -6.16 -11.84 2.75
CA VAL A 169 -7.04 -12.86 3.31
C VAL A 169 -8.44 -12.28 3.49
N GLU A 170 -8.56 -11.12 4.16
CA GLU A 170 -9.88 -10.50 4.43
C GLU A 170 -10.68 -10.24 3.13
N SER A 171 -10.01 -9.77 2.07
CA SER A 171 -10.66 -9.54 0.77
C SER A 171 -11.09 -10.84 0.06
N GLN A 172 -10.34 -11.95 0.19
CA GLN A 172 -10.78 -13.25 -0.32
C GLN A 172 -11.88 -13.89 0.54
N HIS A 173 -11.89 -13.60 1.84
CA HIS A 173 -12.95 -14.00 2.76
C HIS A 173 -14.26 -13.27 2.45
N ALA A 174 -14.20 -11.95 2.25
CA ALA A 174 -15.31 -11.13 1.78
C ALA A 174 -15.80 -11.57 0.40
N ASN A 175 -14.90 -11.92 -0.53
CA ASN A 175 -15.28 -12.41 -1.85
C ASN A 175 -16.06 -13.74 -1.76
N LEU A 176 -15.57 -14.73 -1.01
CA LEU A 176 -16.27 -16.01 -0.84
C LEU A 176 -17.66 -15.84 -0.20
N LYS A 177 -17.78 -14.94 0.79
CA LYS A 177 -19.08 -14.61 1.44
C LYS A 177 -20.16 -14.12 0.47
N ARG A 178 -19.82 -13.64 -0.73
CA ARG A 178 -20.80 -13.24 -1.76
C ARG A 178 -21.51 -14.43 -2.42
N TYR A 179 -20.96 -15.64 -2.29
CA TYR A 179 -21.48 -16.86 -2.93
C TYR A 179 -22.07 -17.86 -1.90
N VAL A 180 -21.85 -17.61 -0.61
CA VAL A 180 -22.16 -18.52 0.51
C VAL A 180 -23.20 -17.88 1.43
N GLU A 181 -24.35 -18.54 1.55
CA GLU A 181 -25.46 -18.17 2.44
C GLU A 181 -25.31 -18.87 3.81
N ASP A 182 -26.01 -18.36 4.84
CA ASP A 182 -25.99 -18.89 6.23
C ASP A 182 -26.32 -20.39 6.37
N ARG A 183 -26.90 -21.01 5.34
CA ARG A 183 -27.26 -22.43 5.28
C ARG A 183 -26.67 -23.16 4.07
N SER A 184 -25.64 -22.61 3.44
CA SER A 184 -24.94 -23.29 2.34
C SER A 184 -24.39 -24.64 2.79
N SER A 185 -24.63 -25.65 1.97
CA SER A 185 -24.05 -26.98 2.07
C SER A 185 -22.55 -26.97 1.72
N LEU A 186 -21.83 -28.02 2.14
CA LEU A 186 -20.39 -28.13 1.88
C LEU A 186 -20.09 -28.31 0.38
N ASP A 187 -20.92 -29.06 -0.34
CA ASP A 187 -20.87 -29.20 -1.80
C ASP A 187 -21.01 -27.84 -2.52
N ARG A 188 -21.97 -26.99 -2.12
CA ARG A 188 -22.10 -25.63 -2.65
C ARG A 188 -20.85 -24.79 -2.37
N ILE A 189 -20.29 -24.85 -1.16
CA ILE A 189 -19.05 -24.13 -0.81
C ILE A 189 -17.88 -24.62 -1.68
N VAL A 190 -17.74 -25.94 -1.90
CA VAL A 190 -16.69 -26.51 -2.77
C VAL A 190 -16.87 -26.07 -4.23
N GLY A 191 -18.11 -26.02 -4.73
CA GLY A 191 -18.42 -25.47 -6.06
C GLY A 191 -17.97 -24.02 -6.20
N CYS A 192 -18.43 -23.14 -5.30
CA CYS A 192 -18.03 -21.73 -5.32
C CYS A 192 -16.52 -21.52 -5.17
N VAL A 193 -15.84 -22.37 -4.38
CA VAL A 193 -14.37 -22.36 -4.24
C VAL A 193 -13.67 -22.68 -5.57
N ARG A 194 -14.12 -23.71 -6.30
CA ARG A 194 -13.59 -24.04 -7.63
C ARG A 194 -13.77 -22.86 -8.59
N ASP A 195 -14.98 -22.32 -8.67
CA ASP A 195 -15.33 -21.27 -9.63
C ASP A 195 -14.52 -19.97 -9.36
N ILE A 196 -14.24 -19.66 -8.09
CA ILE A 196 -13.32 -18.58 -7.68
C ILE A 196 -11.87 -18.88 -8.11
N VAL A 197 -11.38 -20.12 -7.93
CA VAL A 197 -10.01 -20.51 -8.30
C VAL A 197 -9.80 -20.49 -9.81
N GLU A 198 -10.77 -20.96 -10.60
CA GLU A 198 -10.74 -20.89 -12.07
C GLU A 198 -10.71 -19.43 -12.56
N THR A 199 -11.52 -18.56 -11.95
CA THR A 199 -11.51 -17.11 -12.22
C THR A 199 -10.15 -16.49 -11.90
N GLN A 200 -9.58 -16.78 -10.73
CA GLN A 200 -8.24 -16.32 -10.35
C GLN A 200 -7.16 -16.81 -11.30
N PHE A 201 -7.19 -18.08 -11.71
CA PHE A 201 -6.24 -18.64 -12.67
C PHE A 201 -6.28 -17.89 -14.00
N GLY A 202 -7.47 -17.59 -14.51
CA GLY A 202 -7.67 -16.77 -15.71
C GLY A 202 -7.06 -15.36 -15.59
N GLU A 203 -7.33 -14.65 -14.49
CA GLU A 203 -6.75 -13.33 -14.22
C GLU A 203 -5.22 -13.37 -14.11
N ILE A 204 -4.68 -14.31 -13.35
CA ILE A 204 -3.23 -14.43 -13.11
C ILE A 204 -2.53 -14.73 -14.44
N ARG A 205 -3.05 -15.69 -15.22
CA ARG A 205 -2.56 -16.03 -16.57
C ARG A 205 -2.57 -14.83 -17.50
N LYS A 206 -3.59 -13.97 -17.44
CA LYS A 206 -3.62 -12.70 -18.17
C LYS A 206 -2.48 -11.78 -17.73
N THR A 207 -2.32 -11.51 -16.43
CA THR A 207 -1.27 -10.59 -15.94
C THR A 207 0.15 -11.10 -16.21
N PHE A 208 0.37 -12.43 -16.19
CA PHE A 208 1.64 -13.05 -16.56
C PHE A 208 1.93 -12.84 -18.04
N ARG A 209 0.97 -13.13 -18.92
CA ARG A 209 1.07 -12.86 -20.35
C ARG A 209 1.38 -11.37 -20.61
N GLU A 210 0.67 -10.46 -19.95
CA GLU A 210 0.89 -9.02 -20.13
C GLU A 210 2.30 -8.59 -19.68
N SER A 211 2.86 -9.20 -18.62
CA SER A 211 4.25 -8.96 -18.19
C SER A 211 5.30 -9.52 -19.17
N ILE A 212 4.96 -10.54 -19.96
CA ILE A 212 5.84 -11.16 -20.96
C ILE A 212 5.79 -10.38 -22.29
N GLU A 213 4.59 -10.09 -22.78
CA GLU A 213 4.35 -9.59 -24.15
C GLU A 213 4.38 -8.07 -24.27
N LYS A 214 4.01 -7.33 -23.21
CA LYS A 214 3.89 -5.85 -23.26
C LYS A 214 5.07 -5.18 -22.56
N THR A 215 5.49 -4.03 -23.08
CA THR A 215 6.49 -3.15 -22.43
C THR A 215 5.90 -1.76 -22.25
N MET A 216 5.76 -1.31 -20.99
CA MET A 216 5.19 0.01 -20.68
C MET A 216 6.18 1.14 -21.00
N LYS A 217 5.69 2.37 -21.24
CA LYS A 217 6.54 3.52 -21.63
C LYS A 217 7.70 3.75 -20.64
N HIS A 218 7.42 3.72 -19.34
CA HIS A 218 8.41 3.91 -18.26
C HIS A 218 9.34 2.72 -18.03
N HIS A 219 9.05 1.54 -18.60
CA HIS A 219 9.96 0.39 -18.59
C HIS A 219 11.03 0.44 -19.69
N LYS A 220 10.90 1.34 -20.69
CA LYS A 220 11.82 1.45 -21.85
C LYS A 220 13.18 2.11 -21.54
N HIS A 221 13.68 1.97 -20.31
CA HIS A 221 14.98 2.49 -19.90
C HIS A 221 16.08 1.44 -20.14
N PRO A 222 17.26 1.79 -20.70
CA PRO A 222 18.32 0.80 -21.03
C PRO A 222 18.71 -0.12 -19.87
N MET A 223 18.73 0.41 -18.64
CA MET A 223 19.00 -0.35 -17.41
C MET A 223 18.10 -1.59 -17.22
N PHE A 224 16.89 -1.61 -17.79
CA PHE A 224 15.93 -2.71 -17.65
C PHE A 224 15.95 -3.70 -18.82
N GLN A 225 16.76 -3.48 -19.86
CA GLN A 225 16.67 -4.23 -21.13
C GLN A 225 16.80 -5.76 -20.97
N HIS A 226 17.57 -6.25 -19.99
CA HIS A 226 17.73 -7.69 -19.73
C HIS A 226 16.54 -8.32 -18.97
N LEU A 227 15.71 -7.49 -18.34
CA LEU A 227 14.57 -7.88 -17.50
C LEU A 227 13.23 -7.89 -18.25
N LEU A 228 13.11 -7.10 -19.32
CA LEU A 228 11.89 -7.02 -20.15
C LEU A 228 11.46 -8.42 -20.63
N GLY A 229 10.16 -8.72 -20.49
CA GLY A 229 9.57 -10.02 -20.83
C GLY A 229 9.92 -11.19 -19.89
N LYS A 230 10.89 -11.03 -18.97
CA LYS A 230 11.38 -12.07 -18.05
C LYS A 230 11.05 -11.80 -16.57
N VAL A 231 10.68 -10.56 -16.26
CA VAL A 231 10.40 -10.07 -14.90
C VAL A 231 9.04 -9.39 -14.91
N SER A 232 8.26 -9.61 -13.85
CA SER A 232 6.92 -9.01 -13.72
C SER A 232 6.94 -7.49 -13.87
N HIS A 233 5.90 -6.91 -14.50
CA HIS A 233 5.73 -5.45 -14.55
C HIS A 233 5.80 -4.80 -13.17
N LYS A 234 5.24 -5.45 -12.13
CA LYS A 234 5.26 -4.91 -10.77
C LYS A 234 6.68 -4.71 -10.23
N ALA A 235 7.61 -5.62 -10.52
CA ALA A 235 9.01 -5.47 -10.14
C ALA A 235 9.70 -4.36 -10.93
N LEU A 236 9.39 -4.19 -12.22
CA LEU A 236 9.87 -3.06 -13.03
C LEU A 236 9.33 -1.71 -12.50
N ASP A 237 8.06 -1.65 -12.08
CA ASP A 237 7.47 -0.46 -11.45
C ASP A 237 8.16 -0.11 -10.12
N LEU A 238 8.46 -1.13 -9.29
CA LEU A 238 9.19 -0.95 -8.02
C LEU A 238 10.63 -0.46 -8.26
N LEU A 239 11.33 -1.02 -9.24
CA LEU A 239 12.68 -0.58 -9.65
C LEU A 239 12.68 0.83 -10.21
N HIS A 240 11.68 1.19 -11.02
CA HIS A 240 11.53 2.54 -11.57
C HIS A 240 11.27 3.58 -10.46
N GLY A 241 10.38 3.26 -9.51
CA GLY A 241 10.14 4.12 -8.34
C GLY A 241 11.38 4.29 -7.44
N GLU A 242 12.15 3.22 -7.23
CA GLU A 242 13.41 3.29 -6.46
C GLU A 242 14.51 4.07 -7.20
N ALA A 243 14.55 4.00 -8.52
CA ALA A 243 15.45 4.82 -9.35
C ALA A 243 15.11 6.32 -9.29
N ILE A 244 13.83 6.68 -9.29
CA ILE A 244 13.39 8.07 -9.06
C ILE A 244 13.77 8.51 -7.63
N ARG A 245 13.45 7.68 -6.62
CA ARG A 245 13.76 7.96 -5.21
C ARG A 245 15.26 8.16 -4.94
N ARG A 246 16.15 7.50 -5.72
CA ARG A 246 17.60 7.73 -5.69
C ARG A 246 17.92 9.20 -5.98
N LEU A 247 17.44 9.70 -7.12
CA LEU A 247 17.71 11.04 -7.64
C LEU A 247 17.09 12.10 -6.72
N ASP A 248 15.80 11.93 -6.38
CA ASP A 248 15.03 12.92 -5.61
C ASP A 248 15.50 13.08 -4.15
N VAL A 249 15.95 11.99 -3.52
CA VAL A 249 16.13 11.92 -2.06
C VAL A 249 17.57 11.63 -1.63
N LEU A 250 18.21 10.60 -2.21
CA LEU A 250 19.51 10.16 -1.69
C LEU A 250 20.64 11.10 -2.10
N GLU A 251 20.63 11.56 -3.35
CA GLU A 251 21.62 12.54 -3.85
C GLU A 251 21.38 13.92 -3.26
N ARG A 252 20.12 14.40 -3.30
CA ARG A 252 19.74 15.74 -2.82
C ARG A 252 19.97 15.96 -1.31
N PHE A 253 19.84 14.93 -0.49
CA PHE A 253 19.98 15.02 0.97
C PHE A 253 21.11 14.13 1.53
N ASN A 254 22.09 13.76 0.69
CA ASN A 254 23.27 12.94 1.02
C ASN A 254 22.97 11.77 1.98
N SER A 255 21.88 11.05 1.71
CA SER A 255 21.23 10.17 2.68
C SER A 255 21.57 8.69 2.44
N SER A 256 21.71 7.92 3.53
CA SER A 256 21.99 6.48 3.42
C SER A 256 20.80 5.72 2.83
N CYS A 257 21.03 4.82 1.87
CA CYS A 257 19.95 4.11 1.18
C CYS A 257 19.13 3.15 2.08
N GLY A 258 19.69 2.67 3.19
CA GLY A 258 19.06 1.67 4.08
C GLY A 258 18.85 0.27 3.48
N CYS A 259 19.12 0.07 2.18
CA CYS A 259 19.03 -1.19 1.45
C CYS A 259 17.65 -1.91 1.50
N GLN A 260 16.58 -1.25 1.97
CA GLN A 260 15.31 -1.90 2.31
C GLN A 260 14.72 -2.72 1.14
N MET A 261 14.64 -2.14 -0.07
CA MET A 261 14.19 -2.82 -1.30
C MET A 261 14.97 -4.11 -1.58
N TRP A 262 16.29 -4.10 -1.36
CA TRP A 262 17.16 -5.26 -1.56
C TRP A 262 16.89 -6.39 -0.57
N HIS A 263 16.50 -6.08 0.67
CA HIS A 263 16.25 -7.08 1.70
C HIS A 263 14.78 -7.55 1.72
N SER A 264 13.82 -6.64 1.68
CA SER A 264 12.39 -6.95 1.83
C SER A 264 11.74 -7.47 0.54
N CYS A 265 12.13 -6.92 -0.61
CA CYS A 265 11.59 -7.29 -1.93
C CYS A 265 12.55 -8.14 -2.77
N GLY A 266 13.87 -8.04 -2.58
CA GLY A 266 14.83 -8.74 -3.44
C GLY A 266 14.92 -8.14 -4.84
N LEU A 267 14.89 -6.81 -4.90
CA LEU A 267 15.14 -6.00 -6.08
C LEU A 267 16.29 -5.03 -5.73
N PRO A 268 17.20 -4.68 -6.66
CA PRO A 268 18.19 -3.64 -6.47
C PRO A 268 17.67 -2.40 -5.72
N CYS A 269 18.33 -2.06 -4.61
CA CYS A 269 18.14 -0.78 -3.92
C CYS A 269 18.60 0.38 -4.80
N ALA A 270 18.22 1.61 -4.44
CA ALA A 270 18.77 2.83 -5.02
C ALA A 270 20.32 2.83 -5.01
N CYS A 271 20.94 2.29 -3.94
CA CYS A 271 22.39 2.07 -3.85
C CYS A 271 23.00 1.12 -4.91
N ARG A 272 22.23 0.14 -5.39
CA ARG A 272 22.65 -0.80 -6.44
C ARG A 272 22.31 -0.26 -7.82
N ILE A 273 21.10 0.30 -7.97
CA ILE A 273 20.65 1.03 -9.16
C ILE A 273 21.65 2.12 -9.55
N GLU A 274 22.14 2.90 -8.58
CA GLU A 274 23.23 3.86 -8.79
C GLU A 274 24.47 3.23 -9.44
N LYS A 275 24.91 2.05 -8.99
CA LYS A 275 26.06 1.35 -9.56
C LYS A 275 25.81 0.99 -11.02
N TYR A 276 24.67 0.37 -11.33
CA TYR A 276 24.29 0.03 -12.71
C TYR A 276 24.21 1.27 -13.61
N MET A 277 23.63 2.38 -13.13
CA MET A 277 23.57 3.63 -13.88
C MET A 277 24.96 4.26 -14.10
N ARG A 278 25.85 4.20 -13.10
CA ARG A 278 27.21 4.78 -13.17
C ARG A 278 28.19 3.95 -14.00
N GLU A 279 27.99 2.63 -14.06
CA GLU A 279 28.76 1.70 -14.89
C GLU A 279 28.13 1.49 -16.28
N GLU A 280 27.08 2.26 -16.61
CA GLU A 280 26.26 2.17 -17.83
C GLU A 280 25.77 0.74 -18.15
N HIS A 281 25.64 -0.10 -17.12
CA HIS A 281 25.37 -1.52 -17.27
C HIS A 281 23.91 -1.86 -16.92
N PRO A 282 23.21 -2.72 -17.68
CA PRO A 282 21.87 -3.16 -17.31
C PRO A 282 21.85 -3.92 -15.98
N ILE A 283 20.71 -3.89 -15.28
CA ILE A 283 20.45 -4.79 -14.15
C ILE A 283 20.37 -6.23 -14.71
N GLN A 284 21.13 -7.14 -14.12
CA GLN A 284 21.16 -8.55 -14.53
C GLN A 284 19.97 -9.31 -13.94
N LEU A 285 19.60 -10.43 -14.56
CA LEU A 285 18.41 -11.21 -14.16
C LEU A 285 18.65 -11.97 -12.84
N GLU A 286 19.91 -12.15 -12.48
CA GLU A 286 20.44 -12.84 -11.30
C GLU A 286 20.35 -11.95 -10.05
N ASP A 287 20.36 -10.63 -10.21
CA ASP A 287 20.11 -9.65 -9.16
C ASP A 287 18.60 -9.51 -8.82
N ILE A 288 17.72 -10.16 -9.59
CA ILE A 288 16.27 -10.17 -9.36
C ILE A 288 15.85 -11.48 -8.70
N ASP A 289 15.19 -11.40 -7.54
CA ASP A 289 14.68 -12.59 -6.83
C ASP A 289 13.81 -13.46 -7.75
N VAL A 290 14.04 -14.77 -7.72
CA VAL A 290 13.31 -15.78 -8.50
C VAL A 290 11.79 -15.67 -8.38
N PHE A 291 11.27 -15.13 -7.26
CA PHE A 291 9.86 -14.75 -7.14
C PHE A 291 9.42 -13.85 -8.31
N TRP A 292 10.04 -12.69 -8.53
CA TRP A 292 9.63 -11.72 -9.56
C TRP A 292 9.79 -12.21 -11.00
N ARG A 293 10.54 -13.30 -11.20
CA ARG A 293 10.77 -14.00 -12.46
C ARG A 293 9.72 -15.09 -12.76
N LYS A 294 8.87 -15.48 -11.79
CA LYS A 294 7.94 -16.61 -11.91
C LYS A 294 6.64 -16.24 -12.65
N LEU A 295 6.74 -16.02 -13.95
CA LEU A 295 5.62 -15.68 -14.85
C LEU A 295 4.96 -16.92 -15.51
N ASN A 296 5.04 -18.09 -14.88
CA ASN A 296 4.44 -19.34 -15.36
C ASN A 296 3.94 -20.24 -14.22
N PHE A 297 3.06 -21.19 -14.57
CA PHE A 297 2.44 -22.16 -13.65
C PHE A 297 3.12 -23.55 -13.64
N GLN A 298 4.27 -23.70 -14.31
CA GLN A 298 5.05 -24.94 -14.19
C GLN A 298 5.53 -25.08 -12.74
N SER A 299 5.74 -26.30 -12.24
CA SER A 299 6.55 -26.46 -11.03
C SER A 299 7.94 -25.85 -11.26
N CYS A 300 8.55 -25.30 -10.21
CA CYS A 300 9.98 -25.05 -10.29
C CYS A 300 10.66 -26.40 -10.08
N LYS A 301 11.31 -26.97 -11.10
CA LYS A 301 12.39 -27.95 -10.85
C LYS A 301 13.28 -27.33 -9.78
N LEU A 302 13.54 -28.04 -8.68
CA LEU A 302 14.67 -27.71 -7.84
C LEU A 302 15.90 -27.77 -8.75
N ILE A 303 16.60 -26.65 -8.89
CA ILE A 303 17.98 -26.70 -9.36
C ILE A 303 18.76 -27.14 -8.13
N ASP A 304 18.88 -28.46 -7.98
CA ASP A 304 20.04 -29.04 -7.31
C ASP A 304 21.28 -28.51 -8.04
N ASP A 305 22.35 -28.20 -7.31
CA ASP A 305 23.61 -27.71 -7.91
C ASP A 305 24.28 -28.77 -8.80
N SER A 306 23.72 -29.99 -8.86
CA SER A 306 23.90 -30.93 -9.97
C SER A 306 23.36 -30.37 -11.31
N LEU A 307 24.15 -29.53 -11.96
CA LEU A 307 24.03 -29.27 -13.40
C LEU A 307 24.07 -30.61 -14.17
N ASP A 308 22.97 -30.97 -14.84
CA ASP A 308 23.00 -32.06 -15.82
C ASP A 308 23.73 -31.56 -17.07
N VAL A 309 25.05 -31.77 -17.06
CA VAL A 309 25.96 -31.43 -18.15
C VAL A 309 25.60 -32.18 -19.45
N VAL A 310 24.83 -33.28 -19.40
CA VAL A 310 24.39 -34.00 -20.59
C VAL A 310 23.16 -33.33 -21.21
N GLU A 311 22.12 -33.02 -20.44
CA GLU A 311 20.92 -32.33 -20.94
C GLU A 311 21.30 -30.97 -21.56
N GLU A 312 22.13 -30.17 -20.88
CA GLU A 312 22.59 -28.87 -21.37
C GLU A 312 23.54 -28.96 -22.58
N LEU A 313 24.46 -29.94 -22.63
CA LEU A 313 25.31 -30.13 -23.82
C LEU A 313 24.52 -30.65 -25.03
N ASP A 314 23.41 -31.35 -24.83
CA ASP A 314 22.52 -31.78 -25.91
C ASP A 314 21.71 -30.61 -26.48
N VAL A 315 21.28 -29.63 -25.66
CA VAL A 315 20.72 -28.36 -26.15
C VAL A 315 21.76 -27.59 -26.98
N VAL A 316 23.01 -27.49 -26.49
CA VAL A 316 24.11 -26.86 -27.25
C VAL A 316 24.43 -27.62 -28.54
N ARG A 317 24.35 -28.96 -28.54
CA ARG A 317 24.51 -29.81 -29.73
C ARG A 317 23.44 -29.52 -30.78
N GLN A 318 22.16 -29.46 -30.38
CA GLN A 318 21.05 -29.14 -31.28
C GLN A 318 21.19 -27.74 -31.89
N GLN A 319 21.54 -26.73 -31.08
CA GLN A 319 21.80 -25.37 -31.61
C GLN A 319 23.00 -25.32 -32.55
N LEU A 320 24.08 -26.08 -32.28
CA LEU A 320 25.19 -26.16 -33.23
C LEU A 320 24.76 -26.81 -34.54
N GLN A 321 23.96 -27.87 -34.51
CA GLN A 321 23.52 -28.59 -35.70
C GLN A 321 22.57 -27.79 -36.61
N SER A 322 21.79 -26.84 -36.06
CA SER A 322 20.87 -26.02 -36.85
C SER A 322 21.53 -24.90 -37.68
N HIS A 323 22.82 -24.59 -37.45
CA HIS A 323 23.55 -23.54 -38.17
C HIS A 323 24.29 -24.08 -39.41
N PRO A 324 24.54 -23.27 -40.46
CA PRO A 324 25.33 -23.68 -41.63
C PRO A 324 26.77 -24.09 -41.29
N PRO A 325 27.40 -25.05 -42.01
CA PRO A 325 28.69 -25.66 -41.62
C PRO A 325 29.85 -24.68 -41.37
N ALA A 326 29.89 -23.53 -42.06
CA ALA A 326 30.88 -22.49 -41.82
C ALA A 326 30.70 -21.80 -40.44
N GLN A 327 29.46 -21.58 -40.02
CA GLN A 327 29.12 -21.03 -38.70
C GLN A 327 29.33 -22.08 -37.61
N GLN A 328 29.00 -23.36 -37.85
CA GLN A 328 29.31 -24.45 -36.92
C GLN A 328 30.80 -24.49 -36.57
N LYS A 329 31.69 -24.40 -37.58
CA LYS A 329 33.15 -24.36 -37.38
C LYS A 329 33.60 -23.15 -36.56
N SER A 330 32.97 -21.99 -36.75
CA SER A 330 33.26 -20.75 -36.01
C SER A 330 32.77 -20.79 -34.55
N LEU A 331 31.63 -21.44 -34.28
CA LEU A 331 31.13 -21.64 -32.92
C LEU A 331 31.95 -22.72 -32.19
N LEU A 332 32.24 -23.85 -32.84
CA LEU A 332 33.08 -24.92 -32.29
C LEU A 332 34.51 -24.46 -31.98
N SER A 333 35.10 -23.54 -32.76
CA SER A 333 36.43 -23.01 -32.45
C SER A 333 36.42 -22.10 -31.22
N LYS A 334 35.38 -21.26 -31.05
CA LYS A 334 35.16 -20.46 -29.84
C LYS A 334 34.95 -21.34 -28.60
N ILE A 335 34.09 -22.36 -28.70
CA ILE A 335 33.84 -23.32 -27.61
C ILE A 335 35.13 -24.05 -27.23
N LYS A 336 35.91 -24.54 -28.21
CA LYS A 336 37.22 -25.16 -27.95
C LYS A 336 38.24 -24.19 -27.32
N ALA A 337 38.23 -22.91 -27.67
CA ALA A 337 39.11 -21.91 -27.06
C ALA A 337 38.76 -21.63 -25.59
N VAL A 338 37.48 -21.72 -25.21
CA VAL A 338 37.03 -21.65 -23.80
C VAL A 338 37.37 -22.95 -23.04
N LEU A 339 37.12 -24.11 -23.65
CA LEU A 339 37.36 -25.42 -23.03
C LEU A 339 38.85 -25.83 -22.98
N THR A 340 39.74 -25.18 -23.74
CA THR A 340 41.20 -25.42 -23.67
C THR A 340 42.00 -24.11 -23.54
N PRO A 341 41.93 -23.39 -22.40
CA PRO A 341 42.56 -22.08 -22.21
C PRO A 341 44.08 -22.09 -22.44
N THR A 342 44.75 -23.21 -22.17
CA THR A 342 46.20 -23.42 -22.38
C THR A 342 46.63 -23.42 -23.85
N LYS A 343 45.68 -23.40 -24.80
CA LYS A 343 45.94 -23.21 -26.24
C LYS A 343 45.55 -21.81 -26.75
N SER A 344 45.13 -20.91 -25.86
CA SER A 344 44.86 -19.50 -26.19
C SER A 344 46.17 -18.71 -26.29
N THR A 345 46.33 -17.93 -27.37
CA THR A 345 47.51 -17.07 -27.58
C THR A 345 47.46 -15.76 -26.79
N LYS A 346 46.41 -15.51 -25.99
CA LYS A 346 46.25 -14.30 -25.19
C LYS A 346 46.98 -14.40 -23.86
N LYS A 347 48.07 -13.63 -23.70
CA LYS A 347 48.76 -13.48 -22.40
C LYS A 347 47.93 -12.62 -21.43
N PRO A 348 47.88 -12.96 -20.12
CA PRO A 348 47.29 -12.09 -19.10
C PRO A 348 48.18 -10.87 -18.80
N PRO A 349 47.62 -9.78 -18.23
CA PRO A 349 48.40 -8.63 -17.78
C PRO A 349 49.30 -8.97 -16.59
N VAL A 350 50.38 -8.20 -16.42
CA VAL A 350 51.39 -8.41 -15.38
C VAL A 350 50.83 -8.05 -13.99
N VAL A 351 50.81 -9.03 -13.08
CA VAL A 351 50.42 -8.83 -11.68
C VAL A 351 51.62 -8.37 -10.86
N GLN A 352 51.47 -7.28 -10.10
CA GLN A 352 52.50 -6.85 -9.13
C GLN A 352 52.58 -7.85 -7.97
N GLN A 353 53.71 -8.55 -7.85
CA GLN A 353 53.99 -9.41 -6.71
C GLN A 353 54.45 -8.58 -5.50
N ASN A 354 53.50 -8.09 -4.69
CA ASN A 354 53.66 -7.92 -3.23
C ASN A 354 52.38 -7.40 -2.56
N THR A 355 51.47 -8.31 -2.19
CA THR A 355 50.44 -8.04 -1.17
C THR A 355 50.61 -9.05 -0.03
N ARG A 356 50.78 -8.55 1.20
CA ARG A 356 51.04 -9.40 2.38
C ARG A 356 49.86 -10.34 2.63
N GLY A 357 50.17 -11.62 2.84
CA GLY A 357 49.18 -12.66 3.12
C GLY A 357 48.38 -12.42 4.40
N ARG A 358 47.16 -12.99 4.44
CA ARG A 358 46.24 -12.90 5.57
C ARG A 358 46.85 -13.55 6.83
N PRO A 359 46.82 -12.90 8.01
CA PRO A 359 47.26 -13.52 9.26
C PRO A 359 46.50 -14.82 9.55
N THR A 360 47.19 -15.81 10.09
CA THR A 360 46.61 -17.13 10.40
C THR A 360 45.70 -17.05 11.63
N THR A 361 44.73 -17.97 11.72
CA THR A 361 43.69 -17.96 12.78
C THR A 361 44.27 -17.90 14.20
N LYS A 362 45.44 -18.52 14.43
CA LYS A 362 46.11 -18.48 15.74
C LYS A 362 46.56 -17.06 16.13
N GLN A 363 47.14 -16.31 15.19
CA GLN A 363 47.51 -14.89 15.37
C GLN A 363 46.30 -13.94 15.42
N VAL A 364 45.09 -14.43 15.11
CA VAL A 364 43.85 -13.70 15.37
C VAL A 364 43.41 -13.96 16.80
N GLN A 365 43.42 -15.22 17.26
CA GLN A 365 43.03 -15.59 18.62
C GLN A 365 43.97 -14.98 19.68
N GLU A 366 45.29 -15.11 19.51
CA GLU A 366 46.29 -14.56 20.44
C GLU A 366 46.14 -13.04 20.64
N ARG A 367 45.61 -12.30 19.66
CA ARG A 367 45.30 -10.86 19.77
C ARG A 367 43.92 -10.54 20.34
N LEU A 368 42.97 -11.47 20.28
CA LEU A 368 41.67 -11.34 20.95
C LEU A 368 41.81 -11.62 22.44
N ASP A 369 42.58 -12.64 22.80
CA ASP A 369 42.84 -13.02 24.20
C ASP A 369 43.60 -11.90 24.94
N GLU A 370 44.60 -11.29 24.29
CA GLU A 370 45.32 -10.12 24.82
C GLU A 370 44.43 -8.87 24.92
N ALA A 371 43.56 -8.62 23.93
CA ALA A 371 42.59 -7.52 24.01
C ALA A 371 41.58 -7.71 25.15
N SER A 372 41.17 -8.95 25.45
CA SER A 372 40.31 -9.26 26.60
C SER A 372 41.02 -9.03 27.94
N ARG A 373 42.32 -9.31 28.04
CA ARG A 373 43.13 -8.98 29.24
C ARG A 373 43.17 -7.48 29.50
N ILE A 374 43.38 -6.68 28.46
CA ILE A 374 43.43 -5.21 28.56
C ILE A 374 42.07 -4.63 28.98
N ASP A 375 40.94 -5.17 28.49
CA ASP A 375 39.59 -4.76 28.91
C ASP A 375 39.26 -5.19 30.36
N GLU A 376 39.71 -6.36 30.81
CA GLU A 376 39.60 -6.79 32.22
C GLU A 376 40.39 -5.86 33.16
N GLU A 377 41.57 -5.42 32.75
CA GLU A 377 42.44 -4.53 33.52
C GLU A 377 41.91 -3.08 33.56
N LEU A 378 41.42 -2.56 32.43
CA LEU A 378 40.73 -1.26 32.35
C LEU A 378 39.45 -1.19 33.20
N ARG A 379 38.73 -2.31 33.35
CA ARG A 379 37.57 -2.40 34.25
C ARG A 379 37.97 -2.37 35.72
N ARG A 380 39.13 -2.92 36.07
CA ARG A 380 39.68 -2.84 37.44
C ARG A 380 40.17 -1.44 37.80
N SER A 381 40.63 -0.64 36.83
CA SER A 381 41.11 0.73 37.06
C SER A 381 40.01 1.80 37.13
N SER A 382 38.71 1.43 37.20
CA SER A 382 37.60 2.40 37.01
C SER A 382 36.44 2.29 38.02
N PHE A 383 36.70 1.87 39.26
CA PHE A 383 35.78 2.09 40.37
C PHE A 383 36.51 2.52 41.65
N GLY A 384 36.35 3.80 42.01
CA GLY A 384 36.67 4.32 43.34
C GLY A 384 35.44 4.31 44.25
N ASP A 385 35.68 4.03 45.52
CA ASP A 385 34.75 3.85 46.64
C ASP A 385 33.37 4.52 46.60
N ALA A 386 32.31 3.69 46.68
CA ALA A 386 31.10 3.99 47.47
C ALA A 386 30.36 2.70 47.85
N ASN A 387 30.32 2.37 49.15
CA ASN A 387 29.58 1.21 49.67
C ASN A 387 28.06 1.44 49.70
N THR A 388 27.26 0.42 49.33
CA THR A 388 26.34 -0.26 50.27
C THR A 388 25.64 -1.48 49.65
N CYS A 389 25.32 -2.48 50.48
CA CYS A 389 24.53 -3.68 50.14
C CYS A 389 23.01 -3.32 50.11
N PHE A 390 22.11 -4.09 49.47
CA PHE A 390 21.73 -5.44 49.89
C PHE A 390 21.02 -6.28 48.80
N GLU A 391 20.71 -7.53 49.18
CA GLU A 391 19.92 -8.56 48.49
C GLU A 391 18.58 -8.06 47.90
N GLY A 392 17.94 -8.68 46.91
CA GLY A 392 18.21 -9.98 46.28
C GLY A 392 17.00 -10.93 46.41
N SER A 393 16.31 -11.23 45.30
CA SER A 393 15.31 -12.31 45.27
C SER A 393 15.03 -12.82 43.85
N ARG A 394 14.97 -14.15 43.72
CA ARG A 394 14.37 -14.85 42.57
C ARG A 394 12.97 -15.28 42.96
N GLN A 395 11.96 -15.00 42.14
CA GLN A 395 10.80 -15.90 42.08
C GLN A 395 10.09 -15.88 40.73
N SER A 396 9.97 -17.07 40.16
CA SER A 396 9.08 -17.36 39.02
C SER A 396 7.70 -17.73 39.54
N LYS A 397 6.65 -17.24 38.88
CA LYS A 397 5.35 -17.92 38.81
C LYS A 397 4.81 -17.81 37.39
N TYR A 398 4.57 -18.97 36.78
CA TYR A 398 3.73 -19.10 35.61
C TYR A 398 2.26 -19.00 36.03
N ASP A 399 1.45 -18.29 35.26
CA ASP A 399 0.00 -18.52 35.22
C ASP A 399 -0.48 -18.51 33.76
N LYS A 400 -1.44 -19.40 33.44
CA LYS A 400 -1.88 -19.67 32.06
C LYS A 400 -3.14 -18.87 31.73
N PRO A 401 -3.16 -18.05 30.67
CA PRO A 401 -4.39 -17.44 30.17
C PRO A 401 -5.40 -18.52 29.72
N ARG A 402 -6.62 -18.48 30.26
CA ARG A 402 -7.75 -19.24 29.70
C ARG A 402 -8.35 -18.44 28.53
N HIS A 403 -8.59 -19.10 27.40
CA HIS A 403 -9.29 -18.51 26.25
C HIS A 403 -10.81 -18.50 26.44
N SER A 404 -11.46 -17.54 25.76
CA SER A 404 -12.90 -17.42 25.49
C SER A 404 -13.83 -17.08 26.66
N SER A 405 -14.55 -15.96 26.52
CA SER A 405 -15.83 -15.71 27.16
C SER A 405 -16.64 -14.66 26.38
N TYR A 406 -17.43 -15.10 25.39
CA TYR A 406 -18.61 -14.36 24.94
C TYR A 406 -19.80 -14.86 25.76
N VAL A 407 -20.35 -14.02 26.65
CA VAL A 407 -21.65 -14.22 27.32
C VAL A 407 -22.23 -12.83 27.66
N PRO A 408 -23.53 -12.56 27.45
CA PRO A 408 -24.11 -11.23 27.69
C PRO A 408 -24.57 -11.02 29.15
N SER A 409 -24.75 -9.76 29.55
CA SER A 409 -25.32 -9.38 30.85
C SER A 409 -26.68 -8.71 30.72
N GLN A 410 -27.71 -9.29 31.33
CA GLN A 410 -28.97 -8.61 31.63
C GLN A 410 -28.78 -7.60 32.78
N ALA A 411 -29.73 -6.69 32.96
CA ALA A 411 -29.68 -5.65 33.99
C ALA A 411 -30.70 -5.89 35.12
N SER A 412 -30.31 -5.62 36.37
CA SER A 412 -31.25 -5.24 37.44
C SER A 412 -30.56 -4.74 38.72
N GLN A 413 -30.92 -3.51 39.13
CA GLN A 413 -31.08 -3.05 40.54
C GLN A 413 -29.81 -2.93 41.44
N GLN A 414 -29.72 -2.02 42.43
CA GLN A 414 -30.50 -0.81 42.77
C GLN A 414 -29.70 0.08 43.77
N SER A 415 -29.74 1.41 43.62
CA SER A 415 -29.76 2.39 44.74
C SER A 415 -30.01 3.81 44.20
N VAL A 416 -30.77 4.65 44.90
CA VAL A 416 -31.24 5.97 44.40
C VAL A 416 -31.17 7.04 45.49
N ILE A 417 -30.57 8.21 45.19
CA ILE A 417 -30.92 9.48 45.84
C ILE A 417 -31.12 10.60 44.80
N ARG A 418 -32.17 11.38 45.05
CA ARG A 418 -32.67 12.62 44.40
C ARG A 418 -31.58 13.68 44.12
N SER A 419 -31.73 14.65 43.20
CA SER A 419 -32.71 14.97 42.12
C SER A 419 -32.13 16.15 41.26
N GLN A 420 -32.79 16.92 40.38
CA GLN A 420 -34.20 17.13 40.00
C GLN A 420 -34.33 17.82 38.63
N LYS A 421 -35.45 17.62 37.91
CA LYS A 421 -36.00 18.50 36.85
C LYS A 421 -37.52 18.25 36.69
N PRO A 422 -38.38 19.24 36.36
CA PRO A 422 -39.75 19.03 35.87
C PRO A 422 -39.74 18.24 34.53
N LYS A 423 -40.65 17.30 34.20
CA LYS A 423 -42.14 17.37 34.05
C LYS A 423 -42.59 18.39 32.98
N ALA A 424 -43.49 18.09 32.03
CA ALA A 424 -44.16 16.85 31.55
C ALA A 424 -44.82 17.15 30.15
N THR A 425 -45.58 16.33 29.40
CA THR A 425 -46.25 15.03 29.67
C THR A 425 -46.43 14.16 28.39
N LEU A 426 -45.89 12.93 28.43
CA LEU A 426 -46.42 11.65 27.89
C LEU A 426 -47.69 11.58 27.00
N SER A 427 -47.61 10.76 25.94
CA SER A 427 -48.69 9.82 25.56
C SER A 427 -48.14 8.44 25.16
N ARG A 428 -48.98 7.40 25.32
CA ARG A 428 -48.73 5.96 25.07
C ARG A 428 -49.61 5.54 23.85
N SER A 429 -49.42 4.45 23.11
CA SER A 429 -48.44 3.33 23.11
C SER A 429 -48.79 2.36 21.97
N LYS A 430 -47.83 1.56 21.46
CA LYS A 430 -47.87 0.07 21.33
C LYS A 430 -46.75 -0.43 20.42
N SER A 431 -46.24 -1.64 20.68
CA SER A 431 -45.19 -2.29 19.91
C SER A 431 -45.72 -2.99 18.66
N SER A 432 -44.99 -2.93 17.54
CA SER A 432 -45.08 -3.88 16.45
C SER A 432 -43.67 -4.31 16.00
N LYS A 433 -43.54 -5.54 15.48
CA LYS A 433 -42.27 -6.05 14.95
C LYS A 433 -42.00 -5.44 13.56
N LYS A 434 -40.85 -4.80 13.39
CA LYS A 434 -40.11 -4.73 12.11
C LYS A 434 -38.70 -5.26 12.39
N LYS A 435 -38.19 -6.30 11.73
CA LYS A 435 -38.07 -6.58 10.28
C LYS A 435 -37.02 -5.68 9.64
N GLU A 436 -35.99 -6.31 9.08
CA GLU A 436 -34.87 -5.65 8.43
C GLU A 436 -35.32 -4.81 7.23
N THR A 437 -34.78 -3.60 7.19
CA THR A 437 -34.58 -2.78 5.98
C THR A 437 -33.07 -2.81 5.73
N ARG A 438 -32.54 -3.15 4.54
CA ARG A 438 -33.13 -3.02 3.19
C ARG A 438 -33.73 -1.62 2.98
N ASP A 439 -32.87 -0.62 3.09
CA ASP A 439 -32.72 0.43 2.08
C ASP A 439 -31.40 1.16 2.35
N ASP A 440 -30.48 1.15 1.39
CA ASP A 440 -29.70 2.36 1.11
C ASP A 440 -29.39 2.43 -0.39
N HIS A 441 -30.44 2.67 -1.17
CA HIS A 441 -30.44 2.75 -2.63
C HIS A 441 -29.72 4.02 -3.15
N GLY A 442 -28.43 4.11 -2.85
CA GLY A 442 -27.52 5.14 -3.33
C GLY A 442 -26.24 4.56 -3.92
N PHE A 443 -25.48 3.78 -3.14
CA PHE A 443 -24.11 3.37 -3.50
C PHE A 443 -24.04 1.96 -4.12
N PRO A 444 -23.03 1.68 -4.97
CA PRO A 444 -22.54 0.33 -5.21
C PRO A 444 -22.24 -0.41 -3.90
N LEU A 445 -22.19 -1.74 -3.94
CA LEU A 445 -21.85 -2.56 -2.77
C LEU A 445 -20.37 -2.43 -2.39
N ILE A 446 -20.03 -1.37 -1.65
CA ILE A 446 -18.73 -1.20 -0.99
C ILE A 446 -18.76 -2.01 0.31
N ILE A 447 -18.00 -3.12 0.36
CA ILE A 447 -18.18 -4.17 1.39
C ILE A 447 -17.26 -3.95 2.60
N GLY A 448 -17.85 -3.70 3.77
CA GLY A 448 -17.20 -3.78 5.08
C GLY A 448 -17.62 -2.65 6.04
N ASP A 449 -17.65 -2.92 7.35
CA ASP A 449 -18.14 -1.97 8.36
C ASP A 449 -17.35 -0.64 8.39
N GLU A 450 -16.04 -0.70 8.08
CA GLU A 450 -15.18 0.49 7.90
C GLU A 450 -15.65 1.35 6.73
N TYR A 451 -16.17 0.75 5.65
CA TYR A 451 -16.76 1.48 4.52
C TYR A 451 -18.17 1.98 4.82
N VAL A 452 -19.00 1.25 5.58
CA VAL A 452 -20.29 1.75 6.04
C VAL A 452 -20.09 3.03 6.87
N GLY A 453 -19.18 3.02 7.84
CA GLY A 453 -18.86 4.21 8.63
C GLY A 453 -18.24 5.37 7.83
N ILE A 454 -17.51 5.09 6.74
CA ILE A 454 -17.00 6.11 5.81
C ILE A 454 -18.14 6.69 4.94
N ILE A 455 -19.06 5.85 4.46
CA ILE A 455 -20.24 6.30 3.69
C ILE A 455 -21.14 7.15 4.59
N GLU A 456 -21.54 6.65 5.76
CA GLU A 456 -22.36 7.37 6.74
C GLU A 456 -21.77 8.75 7.11
N ARG A 457 -20.43 8.88 7.12
CA ARG A 457 -19.72 10.11 7.47
C ARG A 457 -19.58 11.13 6.33
N PHE A 458 -19.63 10.73 5.05
CA PHE A 458 -19.36 11.62 3.91
C PHE A 458 -20.44 11.62 2.81
N LYS A 459 -21.49 10.81 2.95
CA LYS A 459 -22.61 10.71 2.00
C LYS A 459 -23.39 12.01 1.81
N SER A 460 -23.40 12.87 2.82
CA SER A 460 -23.95 14.23 2.80
C SER A 460 -23.17 15.21 1.92
N ASP A 461 -21.87 14.98 1.79
CA ASP A 461 -20.90 15.87 1.16
C ASP A 461 -20.70 15.51 -0.32
N ILE A 462 -20.96 14.25 -0.69
CA ILE A 462 -21.06 13.78 -2.08
C ILE A 462 -22.49 14.03 -2.59
N PRO A 463 -22.71 14.76 -3.70
CA PRO A 463 -24.06 14.98 -4.23
C PRO A 463 -24.75 13.65 -4.63
N PRO A 464 -26.03 13.43 -4.32
CA PRO A 464 -26.71 12.13 -4.50
C PRO A 464 -26.65 11.52 -5.91
N VAL A 465 -26.60 12.36 -6.95
CA VAL A 465 -26.46 11.93 -8.34
C VAL A 465 -25.18 11.11 -8.61
N PHE A 466 -24.14 11.28 -7.79
CA PHE A 466 -22.89 10.51 -7.91
C PHE A 466 -22.88 9.21 -7.13
N HIS A 467 -23.75 9.04 -6.11
CA HIS A 467 -23.73 7.87 -5.22
C HIS A 467 -23.69 6.54 -6.00
N PRO A 468 -24.47 6.32 -7.09
CA PRO A 468 -24.48 5.05 -7.83
C PRO A 468 -23.18 4.68 -8.55
N TYR A 469 -22.22 5.59 -8.59
CA TYR A 469 -20.96 5.46 -9.31
C TYR A 469 -19.74 5.48 -8.38
N VAL A 470 -19.92 5.73 -7.08
CA VAL A 470 -18.83 5.74 -6.10
C VAL A 470 -18.38 4.31 -5.81
N SER A 471 -17.21 3.95 -6.32
CA SER A 471 -16.53 2.66 -6.07
C SER A 471 -15.66 2.65 -4.82
N CYS A 472 -15.17 3.83 -4.41
CA CYS A 472 -14.30 3.98 -3.25
C CYS A 472 -14.37 5.41 -2.72
N ILE A 473 -14.32 5.57 -1.40
CA ILE A 473 -14.10 6.84 -0.70
C ILE A 473 -12.82 6.68 0.11
N ARG A 474 -11.94 7.68 0.10
CA ARG A 474 -10.68 7.71 0.85
C ARG A 474 -10.57 9.00 1.65
N ASP A 475 -10.79 8.88 2.95
CA ASP A 475 -10.43 9.90 3.93
C ASP A 475 -8.89 9.97 4.03
N VAL A 476 -8.33 11.15 3.79
CA VAL A 476 -6.88 11.40 3.92
C VAL A 476 -6.62 12.19 5.21
N MET A 477 -5.35 12.31 5.62
CA MET A 477 -5.04 13.05 6.85
C MET A 477 -5.52 14.52 6.78
N PRO A 478 -6.34 14.99 7.75
CA PRO A 478 -6.79 16.38 7.84
C PRO A 478 -5.72 17.22 8.55
N ASP A 479 -4.65 17.54 7.83
CA ASP A 479 -3.48 18.29 8.33
C ASP A 479 -3.16 19.54 7.50
N GLY A 480 -4.17 20.13 6.84
CA GLY A 480 -4.02 21.23 5.89
C GLY A 480 -3.43 20.81 4.54
N HIS A 481 -2.90 19.59 4.41
CA HIS A 481 -2.47 19.04 3.12
C HIS A 481 -3.54 18.16 2.44
N CYS A 482 -4.73 18.02 3.03
CA CYS A 482 -5.80 17.12 2.59
C CYS A 482 -6.12 17.20 1.08
N GLY A 483 -6.18 18.39 0.47
CA GLY A 483 -6.35 18.54 -0.98
C GLY A 483 -5.21 17.88 -1.78
N PHE A 484 -3.96 18.25 -1.49
CA PHE A 484 -2.77 17.69 -2.13
C PHE A 484 -2.59 16.19 -1.87
N ARG A 485 -2.98 15.71 -0.67
CA ARG A 485 -3.03 14.29 -0.32
C ARG A 485 -4.06 13.55 -1.16
N SER A 486 -5.26 14.10 -1.33
CA SER A 486 -6.33 13.53 -2.15
C SER A 486 -5.99 13.51 -3.64
N VAL A 487 -5.26 14.51 -4.15
CA VAL A 487 -4.69 14.49 -5.51
C VAL A 487 -3.68 13.35 -5.68
N ALA A 488 -2.70 13.24 -4.77
CA ALA A 488 -1.72 12.15 -4.81
C ALA A 488 -2.40 10.76 -4.79
N VAL A 489 -3.41 10.60 -3.94
CA VAL A 489 -4.22 9.38 -3.81
C VAL A 489 -5.01 9.06 -5.09
N GLY A 490 -5.58 10.08 -5.75
CA GLY A 490 -6.29 9.93 -7.03
C GLY A 490 -5.37 9.57 -8.19
N LEU A 491 -4.14 10.10 -8.19
CA LEU A 491 -3.05 9.73 -9.11
C LEU A 491 -2.47 8.31 -8.83
N GLY A 492 -3.03 7.57 -7.87
CA GLY A 492 -2.57 6.23 -7.50
C GLY A 492 -1.28 6.19 -6.68
N MET A 493 -0.79 7.34 -6.22
CA MET A 493 0.36 7.45 -5.31
C MET A 493 -0.10 7.24 -3.85
N ASP A 494 0.87 7.09 -2.93
CA ASP A 494 0.56 7.18 -1.50
C ASP A 494 0.21 8.63 -1.10
N GLN A 495 -0.64 8.79 -0.09
CA GLN A 495 -1.02 10.12 0.42
C GLN A 495 0.17 10.91 0.98
N SER A 496 1.30 10.29 1.33
CA SER A 496 2.55 10.97 1.71
C SER A 496 3.14 11.81 0.58
N SER A 497 2.76 11.57 -0.69
CA SER A 497 3.29 12.26 -1.86
C SER A 497 2.73 13.67 -2.06
N TRP A 498 1.89 14.19 -1.16
CA TRP A 498 1.34 15.56 -1.19
C TRP A 498 2.41 16.65 -1.41
N GLY A 499 3.60 16.47 -0.83
CA GLY A 499 4.72 17.41 -0.96
C GLY A 499 5.36 17.40 -2.35
N ARG A 500 5.19 16.29 -3.11
CA ARG A 500 5.46 16.29 -4.55
C ARG A 500 4.40 17.11 -5.28
N ILE A 501 3.11 16.85 -5.03
CA ILE A 501 2.02 17.57 -5.73
C ILE A 501 2.21 19.09 -5.64
N ARG A 502 2.49 19.63 -4.43
CA ARG A 502 2.84 21.05 -4.24
C ARG A 502 3.96 21.53 -5.17
N ARG A 503 5.08 20.82 -5.25
CA ARG A 503 6.23 21.20 -6.09
C ARG A 503 5.91 21.13 -7.58
N ASP A 504 5.23 20.06 -8.01
CA ASP A 504 4.85 19.86 -9.41
C ASP A 504 3.88 20.99 -9.85
N LEU A 505 2.98 21.49 -8.97
CA LEU A 505 2.13 22.66 -9.25
C LEU A 505 2.92 24.00 -9.24
N VAL A 506 3.85 24.22 -8.31
CA VAL A 506 4.71 25.42 -8.31
C VAL A 506 5.57 25.46 -9.58
N GLN A 507 6.09 24.31 -10.00
CA GLN A 507 6.88 24.21 -11.24
C GLN A 507 6.02 24.52 -12.47
N GLU A 508 4.76 24.09 -12.52
CA GLU A 508 3.82 24.46 -13.59
C GLU A 508 3.56 25.98 -13.61
N MET A 509 3.36 26.61 -12.45
CA MET A 509 3.22 28.08 -12.35
C MET A 509 4.49 28.81 -12.82
N ASP A 510 5.68 28.35 -12.43
CA ASP A 510 6.97 28.97 -12.76
C ASP A 510 7.33 28.79 -14.25
N GLN A 511 7.11 27.60 -14.81
CA GLN A 511 7.49 27.30 -16.20
C GLN A 511 6.53 27.93 -17.22
N ASN A 512 5.27 28.14 -16.84
CA ASN A 512 4.24 28.76 -17.67
C ASN A 512 3.75 30.10 -17.09
N GLU A 513 4.62 30.87 -16.42
CA GLU A 513 4.26 32.13 -15.74
C GLU A 513 3.51 33.10 -16.65
N SER A 514 3.96 33.28 -17.91
CA SER A 514 3.32 34.16 -18.90
C SER A 514 1.88 33.77 -19.29
N ILE A 515 1.45 32.56 -18.93
CA ILE A 515 0.10 32.03 -19.13
C ILE A 515 -0.70 32.12 -17.83
N TRP A 516 -0.11 31.72 -16.71
CA TRP A 516 -0.79 31.70 -15.41
C TRP A 516 -0.93 33.08 -14.77
N PHE A 517 0.10 33.93 -14.82
CA PHE A 517 0.07 35.29 -14.26
C PHE A 517 -1.20 36.08 -14.65
N PRO A 518 -1.56 36.26 -15.94
CA PRO A 518 -2.78 37.00 -16.29
C PRO A 518 -4.09 36.29 -15.88
N ILE A 519 -4.09 34.97 -15.69
CA ILE A 519 -5.28 34.23 -15.22
C ILE A 519 -5.52 34.46 -13.72
N PHE A 520 -4.45 34.48 -12.92
CA PHE A 520 -4.53 34.71 -11.48
C PHE A 520 -4.71 36.19 -11.14
N GLU A 521 -4.00 37.10 -11.80
CA GLU A 521 -4.09 38.55 -11.54
C GLU A 521 -5.43 39.16 -12.00
N ALA A 522 -6.14 38.50 -12.91
CA ALA A 522 -7.52 38.87 -13.28
C ALA A 522 -8.55 38.64 -12.15
N TRP A 523 -8.19 37.88 -11.10
CA TRP A 523 -9.02 37.67 -9.91
C TRP A 523 -8.74 38.73 -8.83
N ALA A 524 -7.46 38.96 -8.51
CA ALA A 524 -7.01 40.04 -7.64
C ALA A 524 -5.53 40.37 -7.89
N ALA A 525 -5.15 41.63 -7.65
CA ALA A 525 -3.75 42.05 -7.77
C ALA A 525 -2.86 41.38 -6.72
N GLY A 526 -1.74 40.79 -7.16
CA GLY A 526 -0.82 39.99 -6.35
C GLY A 526 -1.28 38.56 -6.06
N TYR A 527 -2.41 38.11 -6.64
CA TYR A 527 -2.95 36.79 -6.37
C TYR A 527 -2.10 35.65 -6.93
N PHE A 528 -1.39 35.86 -8.05
CA PHE A 528 -0.46 34.86 -8.60
C PHE A 528 0.63 34.50 -7.60
N TYR A 529 1.33 35.51 -7.07
CA TYR A 529 2.39 35.34 -6.08
C TYR A 529 1.85 34.80 -4.74
N THR A 530 0.66 35.23 -4.33
CA THR A 530 0.03 34.78 -3.08
C THR A 530 -0.34 33.30 -3.14
N HIS A 531 -1.02 32.85 -4.21
CA HIS A 531 -1.36 31.44 -4.41
C HIS A 531 -0.11 30.57 -4.53
N ARG A 532 0.89 31.01 -5.33
CA ARG A 532 2.20 30.36 -5.45
C ARG A 532 2.89 30.18 -4.09
N GLN A 533 2.88 31.21 -3.24
CA GLN A 533 3.47 31.16 -1.91
C GLN A 533 2.69 30.24 -0.95
N GLY A 534 1.37 30.12 -1.12
CA GLY A 534 0.53 29.12 -0.43
C GLY A 534 0.89 27.68 -0.82
N LEU A 535 1.29 27.43 -2.07
CA LEU A 535 1.74 26.11 -2.54
C LEU A 535 3.12 25.72 -1.99
N ILE A 536 4.03 26.66 -1.74
CA ILE A 536 5.37 26.39 -1.19
C ILE A 536 5.28 26.01 0.30
N TRP A 537 5.79 24.82 0.66
CA TRP A 537 5.83 24.32 2.04
C TRP A 537 6.89 23.24 2.21
N ASP A 538 7.95 23.53 2.98
CA ASP A 538 9.13 22.66 3.14
C ASP A 538 9.12 21.81 4.43
N SER A 539 8.08 21.91 5.25
CA SER A 539 7.94 21.16 6.51
C SER A 539 7.10 19.89 6.34
N VAL A 540 7.41 18.83 7.09
CA VAL A 540 6.55 17.63 7.17
C VAL A 540 5.42 17.76 8.22
N ALA A 541 5.34 18.89 8.91
CA ALA A 541 4.20 19.24 9.77
C ALA A 541 3.05 19.80 8.92
N GLY A 542 1.81 19.63 9.41
CA GLY A 542 0.63 20.21 8.78
C GLY A 542 0.63 21.74 8.75
N CYS A 543 -0.11 22.32 7.80
CA CYS A 543 -0.08 23.76 7.51
C CYS A 543 -1.39 24.50 7.85
N GLY A 544 -1.26 25.78 8.16
CA GLY A 544 -2.41 26.69 8.36
C GLY A 544 -3.13 27.05 7.05
N GLU A 545 -4.25 27.75 7.19
CA GLU A 545 -5.21 28.10 6.13
C GLU A 545 -4.56 28.79 4.91
N ASN A 546 -3.58 29.67 5.14
CA ASN A 546 -2.80 30.35 4.09
C ASN A 546 -2.05 29.41 3.11
N HIS A 547 -1.99 28.11 3.42
CA HIS A 547 -1.35 27.07 2.59
C HIS A 547 -2.33 25.94 2.20
N TRP A 548 -3.63 26.07 2.44
CA TRP A 548 -4.63 25.07 2.02
C TRP A 548 -4.81 25.07 0.49
N MET A 549 -5.55 24.08 -0.03
CA MET A 549 -5.80 23.97 -1.47
C MET A 549 -6.91 24.93 -1.91
N ASP A 550 -6.52 26.05 -2.53
CA ASP A 550 -7.41 27.09 -3.05
C ASP A 550 -8.10 26.66 -4.37
N PHE A 551 -9.40 26.41 -4.30
CA PHE A 551 -10.28 26.25 -5.47
C PHE A 551 -11.01 27.57 -5.75
N PRO A 552 -11.18 27.96 -7.04
CA PRO A 552 -11.13 27.09 -8.22
C PRO A 552 -9.75 26.89 -8.85
N PHE A 553 -8.75 27.70 -8.50
CA PHE A 553 -7.48 27.79 -9.25
C PHE A 553 -6.64 26.50 -9.20
N ALA A 554 -6.58 25.82 -8.06
CA ALA A 554 -5.91 24.53 -7.95
C ALA A 554 -6.45 23.50 -8.94
N GLY A 555 -7.76 23.50 -9.23
CA GLY A 555 -8.39 22.59 -10.18
C GLY A 555 -7.81 22.68 -11.60
N LEU A 556 -7.58 23.92 -12.08
CA LEU A 556 -6.94 24.17 -13.38
C LEU A 556 -5.46 23.74 -13.38
N LEU A 557 -4.71 24.12 -12.33
CA LEU A 557 -3.30 23.76 -12.19
C LEU A 557 -3.13 22.24 -12.18
N ILE A 558 -3.86 21.52 -11.34
CA ILE A 558 -3.79 20.05 -11.26
C ILE A 558 -4.15 19.40 -12.61
N ALA A 559 -5.22 19.86 -13.27
CA ALA A 559 -5.61 19.31 -14.56
C ALA A 559 -4.49 19.48 -15.60
N GLN A 560 -3.91 20.68 -15.70
CA GLN A 560 -2.82 20.98 -16.63
C GLN A 560 -1.51 20.25 -16.29
N THR A 561 -1.05 20.29 -15.03
CA THR A 561 0.23 19.66 -14.60
C THR A 561 0.28 18.16 -14.90
N TYR A 562 -0.83 17.45 -14.74
CA TYR A 562 -0.87 15.98 -14.91
C TYR A 562 -1.51 15.52 -16.24
N GLY A 563 -2.11 16.43 -17.02
CA GLY A 563 -2.80 16.09 -18.27
C GLY A 563 -4.07 15.27 -18.06
N ILE A 564 -4.83 15.56 -17.00
CA ILE A 564 -5.99 14.79 -16.52
C ILE A 564 -7.24 15.64 -16.40
N GLY A 565 -8.40 14.99 -16.33
CA GLY A 565 -9.62 15.64 -15.83
C GLY A 565 -9.66 15.63 -14.30
N VAL A 566 -10.19 16.70 -13.70
CA VAL A 566 -10.39 16.83 -12.25
C VAL A 566 -11.85 17.19 -11.99
N HIS A 567 -12.56 16.37 -11.22
CA HIS A 567 -13.90 16.72 -10.72
C HIS A 567 -13.78 17.26 -9.29
N LEU A 568 -14.34 18.45 -9.04
CA LEU A 568 -14.67 18.91 -7.71
C LEU A 568 -16.16 18.61 -7.45
N LEU A 569 -16.43 17.72 -6.50
CA LEU A 569 -17.76 17.51 -5.94
C LEU A 569 -17.92 18.28 -4.64
N THR A 570 -19.09 18.87 -4.44
CA THR A 570 -19.40 19.74 -3.31
C THR A 570 -20.91 19.91 -3.19
N THR A 571 -21.38 19.94 -1.94
CA THR A 571 -22.76 20.32 -1.57
C THR A 571 -22.84 21.65 -0.81
N THR A 572 -21.70 22.31 -0.56
CA THR A 572 -21.59 23.54 0.23
C THR A 572 -20.91 24.69 -0.53
N MET A 573 -19.72 24.47 -1.08
CA MET A 573 -18.95 25.47 -1.85
C MET A 573 -19.40 25.56 -3.32
N GLY A 574 -20.59 26.07 -3.56
CA GLY A 574 -21.10 26.33 -4.92
C GLY A 574 -21.42 25.06 -5.72
N ALA A 575 -21.26 25.14 -7.05
CA ALA A 575 -21.63 24.06 -7.96
C ALA A 575 -20.49 23.06 -8.19
N SER A 576 -20.80 21.76 -8.08
CA SER A 576 -19.88 20.69 -8.50
C SER A 576 -19.48 20.87 -9.97
N SER A 577 -18.17 20.81 -10.25
CA SER A 577 -17.55 21.30 -11.48
C SER A 577 -16.42 20.39 -11.97
N THR A 578 -16.14 20.40 -13.27
CA THR A 578 -15.02 19.69 -13.91
C THR A 578 -13.98 20.66 -14.45
N TYR A 579 -12.70 20.34 -14.25
CA TYR A 579 -11.55 21.06 -14.76
C TYR A 579 -10.77 20.16 -15.74
N PHE A 580 -10.35 20.72 -16.86
CA PHE A 580 -9.51 20.08 -17.86
C PHE A 580 -8.22 20.92 -18.06
N PRO A 581 -7.17 20.38 -18.70
CA PRO A 581 -6.02 21.16 -19.12
C PRO A 581 -6.43 22.34 -20.00
N ILE A 582 -5.80 23.51 -19.82
CA ILE A 582 -6.06 24.70 -20.63
C ILE A 582 -5.17 24.81 -21.87
N LEU A 583 -4.01 24.13 -21.89
CA LEU A 583 -3.02 24.18 -22.97
C LEU A 583 -2.93 22.88 -23.78
N SER A 584 -3.28 21.74 -23.18
CA SER A 584 -3.01 20.42 -23.75
C SER A 584 -4.29 19.67 -24.16
N PRO A 585 -4.44 19.22 -25.42
CA PRO A 585 -5.55 18.35 -25.83
C PRO A 585 -5.49 16.98 -25.12
N PRO A 586 -6.59 16.19 -25.13
CA PRO A 586 -6.62 14.88 -24.48
C PRO A 586 -5.64 13.90 -25.14
N ALA A 587 -4.52 13.64 -24.46
CA ALA A 587 -3.39 12.85 -24.99
C ALA A 587 -3.65 11.33 -25.11
N ASN A 588 -4.83 10.85 -24.71
CA ASN A 588 -5.26 9.45 -24.76
C ASN A 588 -6.74 9.37 -25.15
N GLN A 589 -7.19 8.23 -25.69
CA GLN A 589 -8.62 7.98 -25.98
C GLN A 589 -9.47 7.78 -24.71
N GLN A 590 -8.84 7.48 -23.58
CA GLN A 590 -9.45 7.46 -22.25
C GLN A 590 -8.50 8.15 -21.26
N PRO A 591 -8.53 9.49 -21.14
CA PRO A 591 -7.83 10.21 -20.10
C PRO A 591 -8.19 9.75 -18.68
N LEU A 592 -7.26 9.91 -17.74
CA LEU A 592 -7.54 9.69 -16.32
C LEU A 592 -8.40 10.84 -15.79
N PHE A 593 -9.32 10.51 -14.89
CA PHE A 593 -10.05 11.46 -14.06
C PHE A 593 -9.78 11.18 -12.58
N ILE A 594 -9.62 12.24 -11.79
CA ILE A 594 -9.65 12.17 -10.33
C ILE A 594 -10.84 12.97 -9.80
N THR A 595 -11.46 12.49 -8.72
CA THR A 595 -12.53 13.22 -8.03
C THR A 595 -12.08 13.61 -6.63
N LEU A 596 -12.29 14.88 -6.31
CA LEU A 596 -12.08 15.47 -4.99
C LEU A 596 -13.46 15.88 -4.46
N THR A 597 -13.73 15.62 -3.19
CA THR A 597 -14.96 16.09 -2.54
C THR A 597 -14.58 16.99 -1.38
N HIS A 598 -15.15 18.20 -1.34
CA HIS A 598 -14.97 19.09 -0.20
C HIS A 598 -16.00 18.79 0.89
N VAL A 599 -15.55 18.80 2.14
CA VAL A 599 -16.22 18.19 3.29
C VAL A 599 -16.08 19.14 4.49
N ASN A 600 -17.18 19.40 5.19
CA ASN A 600 -17.22 20.24 6.41
C ASN A 600 -16.44 21.58 6.29
N GLU A 601 -16.41 22.17 5.10
CA GLU A 601 -15.80 23.47 4.76
C GLU A 601 -14.28 23.61 5.00
N ASN A 602 -13.58 22.55 5.41
CA ASN A 602 -12.13 22.59 5.70
C ASN A 602 -11.34 21.33 5.31
N HIS A 603 -11.99 20.34 4.67
CA HIS A 603 -11.36 19.05 4.38
C HIS A 603 -11.66 18.56 2.96
N PHE A 604 -10.66 17.95 2.32
CA PHE A 604 -10.79 17.29 1.02
C PHE A 604 -10.57 15.79 1.15
N ILE A 605 -11.54 15.00 0.70
CA ILE A 605 -11.43 13.55 0.53
C ILE A 605 -11.28 13.20 -0.95
N HIS A 606 -10.66 12.05 -1.25
CA HIS A 606 -10.68 11.50 -2.61
C HIS A 606 -11.86 10.53 -2.76
N VAL A 607 -12.62 10.71 -3.83
CA VAL A 607 -13.69 9.81 -4.25
C VAL A 607 -13.28 9.17 -5.58
N LYS A 608 -13.57 7.88 -5.75
CA LYS A 608 -13.35 7.19 -7.03
C LYS A 608 -14.68 6.85 -7.68
N LEU A 609 -14.98 7.55 -8.76
CA LEU A 609 -16.12 7.23 -9.63
C LEU A 609 -15.72 6.12 -10.64
N GLU A 610 -16.60 5.16 -10.87
CA GLU A 610 -16.45 4.08 -11.85
C GLU A 610 -17.72 3.90 -12.69
N GLY A 611 -17.58 3.27 -13.85
CA GLY A 611 -18.65 3.16 -14.84
C GLY A 611 -18.85 4.45 -15.65
N ASP A 612 -19.94 4.51 -16.40
CA ASP A 612 -20.36 5.72 -17.09
C ASP A 612 -21.26 6.55 -16.15
N TYR A 613 -20.77 7.70 -15.72
CA TYR A 613 -21.42 8.55 -14.72
C TYR A 613 -21.69 9.96 -15.29
N PRO A 614 -22.78 10.64 -14.89
CA PRO A 614 -23.08 12.01 -15.30
C PRO A 614 -21.96 12.94 -14.82
N MET A 615 -21.39 13.74 -15.71
CA MET A 615 -20.18 14.53 -15.45
C MET A 615 -20.54 15.98 -15.05
N PRO A 616 -20.01 16.54 -13.94
CA PRO A 616 -20.29 17.93 -13.59
C PRO A 616 -19.81 18.89 -14.71
N PRO A 617 -20.49 20.03 -14.93
CA PRO A 617 -20.18 20.95 -16.03
C PRO A 617 -18.73 21.45 -15.98
N ALA A 618 -18.19 21.79 -17.15
CA ALA A 618 -16.87 22.40 -17.23
C ALA A 618 -16.84 23.76 -16.49
N HIS A 619 -15.83 23.98 -15.65
CA HIS A 619 -15.76 25.15 -14.79
C HIS A 619 -15.57 26.44 -15.60
N GLY A 620 -16.22 27.54 -15.20
CA GLY A 620 -16.21 28.82 -15.92
C GLY A 620 -14.81 29.32 -16.29
N LEU A 621 -13.85 29.29 -15.36
CA LEU A 621 -12.47 29.68 -15.64
C LEU A 621 -11.78 28.80 -16.69
N TRP A 622 -12.15 27.53 -16.85
CA TRP A 622 -11.64 26.73 -17.97
C TRP A 622 -12.25 27.22 -19.29
N LEU A 623 -13.57 27.44 -19.34
CA LEU A 623 -14.26 27.97 -20.52
C LEU A 623 -13.69 29.33 -20.96
N THR A 624 -13.29 30.20 -20.01
CA THR A 624 -12.70 31.52 -20.30
C THR A 624 -11.24 31.46 -20.78
N HIS A 625 -10.45 30.46 -20.36
CA HIS A 625 -8.99 30.44 -20.57
C HIS A 625 -8.45 29.27 -21.41
N ARG A 626 -9.31 28.33 -21.83
CA ARG A 626 -8.95 27.22 -22.72
C ARG A 626 -8.41 27.70 -24.07
N ARG A 627 -7.43 27.00 -24.64
CA ARG A 627 -7.02 27.21 -26.04
C ARG A 627 -7.99 26.46 -26.97
N PRO A 628 -8.29 26.95 -28.20
CA PRO A 628 -9.25 26.29 -29.11
C PRO A 628 -8.97 24.80 -29.38
N HIS A 629 -7.71 24.41 -29.49
CA HIS A 629 -7.33 23.00 -29.66
C HIS A 629 -7.64 22.09 -28.45
N THR A 630 -8.00 22.65 -27.29
CA THR A 630 -8.39 21.90 -26.09
C THR A 630 -9.90 21.70 -25.94
N GLU A 631 -10.71 22.26 -26.84
CA GLU A 631 -12.18 22.06 -26.87
C GLU A 631 -12.57 20.58 -27.05
N GLN A 632 -11.66 19.78 -27.62
CA GLN A 632 -11.69 18.32 -27.68
C GLN A 632 -11.96 17.63 -26.33
N TRP A 633 -11.63 18.26 -25.19
CA TRP A 633 -11.99 17.75 -23.86
C TRP A 633 -13.49 17.87 -23.56
N GLU A 634 -14.13 18.94 -24.04
CA GLU A 634 -15.58 19.11 -23.93
C GLU A 634 -16.29 18.19 -24.93
N ASP A 635 -15.86 18.17 -26.20
CA ASP A 635 -16.41 17.29 -27.24
C ASP A 635 -16.43 15.81 -26.82
N MET A 636 -15.32 15.33 -26.24
CA MET A 636 -15.16 13.94 -25.79
C MET A 636 -16.11 13.54 -24.65
N TYR A 637 -16.60 14.51 -23.88
CA TYR A 637 -17.41 14.28 -22.69
C TYR A 637 -18.80 14.94 -22.72
N LEU A 638 -19.13 15.66 -23.80
CA LEU A 638 -20.38 16.40 -23.97
C LEU A 638 -21.64 15.58 -23.61
N PRO A 639 -21.82 14.31 -24.05
CA PRO A 639 -23.00 13.52 -23.67
C PRO A 639 -23.16 13.32 -22.16
N ARG A 640 -22.05 13.29 -21.41
CA ARG A 640 -22.03 13.11 -19.95
C ARG A 640 -22.21 14.43 -19.20
N LEU A 641 -21.73 15.53 -19.78
CA LEU A 641 -21.95 16.90 -19.29
C LEU A 641 -23.42 17.32 -19.48
N GLU A 642 -24.01 17.00 -20.64
CA GLU A 642 -25.44 17.17 -20.92
C GLU A 642 -26.30 16.28 -20.02
N TRP A 643 -25.92 15.02 -19.82
CA TRP A 643 -26.63 14.10 -18.92
C TRP A 643 -26.72 14.66 -17.49
N TYR A 644 -25.60 15.11 -16.90
CA TYR A 644 -25.62 15.79 -15.60
C TYR A 644 -26.52 17.04 -15.60
N THR A 645 -26.38 17.88 -16.63
CA THR A 645 -27.18 19.10 -16.78
C THR A 645 -28.68 18.80 -16.84
N SER A 646 -29.09 17.71 -17.50
CA SER A 646 -30.49 17.27 -17.57
C SER A 646 -31.06 16.75 -16.24
N ILE A 647 -30.21 16.21 -15.36
CA ILE A 647 -30.59 15.76 -14.02
C ILE A 647 -30.78 16.98 -13.09
N MET A 648 -29.87 17.95 -13.17
CA MET A 648 -29.90 19.15 -12.33
C MET A 648 -30.96 20.16 -12.78
N ASN A 649 -31.24 20.26 -14.09
CA ASN A 649 -32.24 21.13 -14.68
C ASN A 649 -33.31 20.32 -15.45
N PRO A 650 -34.17 19.55 -14.76
CA PRO A 650 -35.22 18.79 -15.40
C PRO A 650 -36.22 19.72 -16.10
N ARG A 651 -36.42 19.54 -17.41
CA ARG A 651 -37.42 20.32 -18.17
C ARG A 651 -38.81 20.13 -17.53
N PRO A 652 -39.61 21.19 -17.36
CA PRO A 652 -40.97 21.05 -16.82
C PRO A 652 -41.79 20.14 -17.73
N ARG A 653 -42.53 19.19 -17.13
CA ARG A 653 -43.40 18.28 -17.88
C ARG A 653 -44.52 19.07 -18.53
N SER A 654 -44.52 19.15 -19.86
CA SER A 654 -45.69 19.55 -20.63
C SER A 654 -46.79 18.50 -20.46
N ASN A 655 -47.92 18.88 -19.83
CA ASN A 655 -49.09 18.01 -19.67
C ASN A 655 -49.79 17.81 -21.01
N PRO A 656 -49.86 16.58 -21.57
CA PRO A 656 -50.52 16.31 -22.84
C PRO A 656 -51.97 15.85 -22.60
N SER A 657 -52.78 16.68 -21.92
CA SER A 657 -54.16 16.31 -21.57
C SER A 657 -55.06 17.52 -21.28
N LEU A 658 -55.41 18.29 -22.32
CA LEU A 658 -56.59 19.14 -22.32
C LEU A 658 -57.07 19.37 -23.76
N ASN A 659 -57.78 18.38 -24.31
CA ASN A 659 -58.56 18.58 -25.53
C ASN A 659 -59.75 19.46 -25.17
N TYR A 660 -59.65 20.76 -25.42
CA TYR A 660 -60.81 21.63 -25.45
C TYR A 660 -61.47 21.48 -26.83
N ILE A 661 -62.75 21.08 -26.83
CA ILE A 661 -63.55 21.02 -28.06
C ILE A 661 -64.35 22.32 -28.11
N ASP A 662 -63.85 23.29 -28.87
CA ASP A 662 -64.68 24.41 -29.29
C ASP A 662 -65.41 24.03 -30.58
N SER A 663 -66.74 24.06 -30.53
CA SER A 663 -67.62 23.77 -31.66
C SER A 663 -68.77 24.77 -31.67
N TYR A 664 -68.75 25.69 -32.64
CA TYR A 664 -69.71 26.78 -32.84
C TYR A 664 -69.66 27.87 -31.75
N THR A 665 -69.99 29.15 -32.02
CA THR A 665 -70.70 29.72 -33.21
C THR A 665 -70.10 31.09 -33.59
N GLU A 666 -70.50 31.61 -34.74
CA GLU A 666 -70.20 32.98 -35.22
C GLU A 666 -70.98 34.05 -34.46
N GLU A 667 -70.36 35.22 -34.21
CA GLU A 667 -70.88 36.58 -34.52
C GLU A 667 -69.72 37.60 -34.51
#